data_AF-A0A452RU93-F1
#
_entry.id   AF-A0A452RU93-F1
#
_cell.length_a   1.000
_cell.length_b   1.000
_cell.length_c   1.000
_cell.angle_alpha   90.00
_cell.angle_beta   90.00
_cell.angle_gamma   90.00
#
_symmetry.space_group_name_H-M   'P 1'
#
loop_
_entity.id
_entity.type
_entity.pdbx_description
1 polymer ?
#
loop_
_entity_poly.entity_id
_entity_poly.type
_entity_poly.pdbx_seq_one_letter_code
_entity_poly.pdbx_strand_id
1 'polypeptide(L)'
;MFKTLPEKAAFRALQLTLQLIAPLHDIVAYLFSFAKLGNCPTCFEFPLSANSLKGDWGGTEGIGSELQELQKMIDSLPSPQDPTQVSQALLLRREVIFLQFDTAVRHLIRRTFLAAGNAPAYQSVTDGMYHGLPPLSNALVKSIFASQLSLPQPLDPQNLQASVLFPWRAFLEDGGLFPVMSSSPDTLEYNMQLCLCRLSDRDLKVAHGELVGMQLLLEDVLLSSYHMIMEDPSRQQATLDKHSQPDLSRVPGFRSPFQSSPKASRLLRGPCNAVMSLAFLRSFLVLWKQLEVLKEHWGRLKLRGQDNDSVSFHKQFSELYGTDILYPSMKAIARQMGKEDEFESIIISSQSILPPKGASEIEIKTQQLQKLLENLEIHMIQEVLRKVNREIALVISEKSKEQCTLPTDLWKHHVMKENFSVSRPQIVEKFIQRLMENYQDGGLEITFRKDHLEACLLSLGCDVMARERSNFESYSMCYEHVLEHARQKLCQKEQELDIIRRVSDPPEDNAGQVAELSHTMIMEITALRARLTDLEEENLNLHKQIRKEVQEEYEALVQALFMACLHIKEKLDENQINLIQNVCELIGEVRTEGIDNLKELKKKWGSARPDEGMKENSAKEQLQALEQDNSSLAALVCKVRSLGHWRLAVQQARFQGQLHRAEKEAVQSKKECLNLQLMAEREVALFRQQLPALRQALARAQADNTRMRKQRDHQAQLLRELQHRATQEARHRQQMDLMKTSSMEKLLEDVEQKEQHLQLLTEAAERASRLGQLQQKRSQRELQQMRSRLAQERSVKLDAFQRVQELQSRLNDAEQSSVQMSSPGGLLPRAQYSLRSAPTSSRHSQQHLLKTNLTRGKITRRIQRPGTVPIKHTKRTDNVFLPNVAENVQCSTFQVHTAPSIIP
;
A
#
# COMPACT_ATOMS: atom_id res chain seq x y z
N MET A 1 -31.64 -16.56 -35.07
CA MET A 1 -31.54 -17.98 -35.47
C MET A 1 -32.90 -18.67 -35.37
N PHE A 2 -33.40 -19.04 -34.19
CA PHE A 2 -34.52 -20.00 -34.03
C PHE A 2 -35.97 -19.46 -34.09
N LYS A 3 -36.21 -18.25 -34.65
CA LYS A 3 -37.53 -17.58 -34.62
C LYS A 3 -38.65 -18.30 -35.41
N THR A 4 -38.31 -19.29 -36.23
CA THR A 4 -39.24 -20.07 -37.07
C THR A 4 -39.60 -21.44 -36.49
N LEU A 5 -39.03 -21.83 -35.35
CA LEU A 5 -39.31 -23.11 -34.70
C LEU A 5 -40.40 -22.96 -33.63
N PRO A 6 -41.22 -24.02 -33.38
CA PRO A 6 -42.11 -24.05 -32.22
C PRO A 6 -41.34 -23.81 -30.91
N GLU A 7 -41.93 -23.09 -29.96
CA GLU A 7 -41.24 -22.58 -28.76
C GLU A 7 -40.36 -23.61 -28.03
N LYS A 8 -40.88 -24.83 -27.76
CA LYS A 8 -40.13 -25.92 -27.12
C LYS A 8 -38.92 -26.39 -27.95
N ALA A 9 -39.05 -26.40 -29.28
CA ALA A 9 -37.96 -26.74 -30.19
C ALA A 9 -36.97 -25.59 -30.35
N ALA A 10 -37.44 -24.33 -30.37
CA ALA A 10 -36.60 -23.14 -30.37
C ALA A 10 -35.75 -23.04 -29.09
N PHE A 11 -36.35 -23.33 -27.92
CA PHE A 11 -35.65 -23.40 -26.64
C PHE A 11 -34.59 -24.51 -26.63
N ARG A 12 -34.94 -25.74 -27.04
CA ARG A 12 -34.00 -26.86 -27.11
C ARG A 12 -32.84 -26.58 -28.10
N ALA A 13 -33.13 -25.98 -29.25
CA ALA A 13 -32.12 -25.59 -30.22
C ALA A 13 -31.19 -24.50 -29.67
N LEU A 14 -31.74 -23.48 -28.99
CA LEU A 14 -30.96 -22.44 -28.32
C LEU A 14 -30.07 -23.03 -27.22
N GLN A 15 -30.60 -23.92 -26.37
CA GLN A 15 -29.87 -24.58 -25.29
C GLN A 15 -28.67 -25.37 -25.84
N LEU A 16 -28.89 -26.26 -26.81
CA LEU A 16 -27.82 -27.04 -27.45
C LEU A 16 -26.78 -26.15 -28.15
N THR A 17 -27.23 -25.06 -28.79
CA THR A 17 -26.34 -24.10 -29.45
C THR A 17 -25.44 -23.38 -28.44
N LEU A 18 -25.99 -22.94 -27.30
CA LEU A 18 -25.21 -22.32 -26.23
C LEU A 18 -24.25 -23.31 -25.56
N GLN A 19 -24.68 -24.57 -25.34
CA GLN A 19 -23.84 -25.64 -24.80
C GLN A 19 -22.66 -26.02 -25.70
N LEU A 20 -22.75 -25.79 -27.01
CA LEU A 20 -21.64 -25.98 -27.96
C LEU A 20 -20.77 -24.71 -28.10
N ILE A 21 -21.40 -23.54 -28.27
CA ILE A 21 -20.67 -22.29 -28.55
C ILE A 21 -19.90 -21.80 -27.32
N ALA A 22 -20.44 -21.90 -26.10
CA ALA A 22 -19.77 -21.39 -24.90
C ALA A 22 -18.39 -22.05 -24.64
N PRO A 23 -18.23 -23.39 -24.58
CA PRO A 23 -16.92 -23.99 -24.37
C PRO A 23 -16.00 -23.82 -25.58
N LEU A 24 -16.54 -23.81 -26.82
CA LEU A 24 -15.73 -23.56 -28.02
C LEU A 24 -15.17 -22.13 -28.03
N HIS A 25 -15.98 -21.14 -27.66
CA HIS A 25 -15.58 -19.75 -27.50
C HIS A 25 -14.45 -19.61 -26.48
N ASP A 26 -14.60 -20.19 -25.29
CA ASP A 26 -13.60 -20.10 -24.23
C ASP A 26 -12.27 -20.77 -24.62
N ILE A 27 -12.30 -21.90 -25.36
CA ILE A 27 -11.08 -22.53 -25.89
C ILE A 27 -10.41 -21.64 -26.94
N VAL A 28 -11.18 -21.10 -27.90
CA VAL A 28 -10.63 -20.22 -28.95
C VAL A 28 -10.05 -18.94 -28.33
N ALA A 29 -10.75 -18.32 -27.38
CA ALA A 29 -10.27 -17.16 -26.63
C ALA A 29 -8.98 -17.49 -25.86
N TYR A 30 -8.89 -18.66 -25.23
CA TYR A 30 -7.66 -19.11 -24.56
C TYR A 30 -6.50 -19.22 -25.55
N LEU A 31 -6.70 -19.86 -26.72
CA LEU A 31 -5.64 -20.03 -27.72
C LEU A 31 -5.11 -18.68 -28.23
N PHE A 32 -5.99 -17.70 -28.48
CA PHE A 32 -5.57 -16.34 -28.83
C PHE A 32 -4.85 -15.64 -27.67
N SER A 33 -5.34 -15.77 -26.43
CA SER A 33 -4.75 -15.16 -25.24
C SER A 33 -3.35 -15.72 -24.95
N PHE A 34 -3.19 -17.04 -25.05
CA PHE A 34 -1.93 -17.75 -24.86
C PHE A 34 -0.89 -17.38 -25.93
N ALA A 35 -1.29 -17.37 -27.21
CA ALA A 35 -0.41 -16.94 -28.31
C ALA A 35 0.02 -15.45 -28.22
N LYS A 36 -0.75 -14.62 -27.50
CA LYS A 36 -0.38 -13.22 -27.21
C LYS A 36 0.59 -13.08 -26.04
N LEU A 37 0.67 -14.02 -25.09
CA LEU A 37 1.69 -13.99 -24.02
C LEU A 37 3.12 -14.01 -24.58
N GLY A 38 3.32 -14.69 -25.72
CA GLY A 38 4.59 -14.68 -26.45
C GLY A 38 4.91 -13.39 -27.21
N ASN A 39 3.89 -12.55 -27.43
CA ASN A 39 3.98 -11.31 -28.19
C ASN A 39 3.86 -10.08 -27.28
N CYS A 40 4.19 -10.19 -25.99
CA CYS A 40 4.20 -9.08 -25.05
C CYS A 40 5.03 -7.90 -25.60
N PRO A 41 4.43 -6.75 -25.94
CA PRO A 41 5.18 -5.50 -25.92
C PRO A 41 5.53 -5.22 -24.46
N THR A 42 6.77 -4.81 -24.19
CA THR A 42 7.18 -4.37 -22.85
C THR A 42 6.23 -3.27 -22.37
N CYS A 43 5.68 -3.45 -21.16
CA CYS A 43 4.56 -2.65 -20.67
C CYS A 43 4.79 -1.14 -20.84
N PHE A 44 3.97 -0.50 -21.68
CA PHE A 44 3.95 0.93 -21.99
C PHE A 44 5.12 1.51 -22.79
N GLU A 45 5.99 0.70 -23.42
CA GLU A 45 6.95 1.19 -24.42
C GLU A 45 6.62 0.73 -25.85
N PHE A 46 6.75 1.65 -26.81
CA PHE A 46 6.55 1.37 -28.24
C PHE A 46 7.72 0.53 -28.80
N PRO A 47 7.47 -0.54 -29.56
CA PRO A 47 8.52 -1.33 -30.19
C PRO A 47 9.16 -0.57 -31.36
N LEU A 48 10.21 0.21 -31.08
CA LEU A 48 11.05 0.90 -32.07
C LEU A 48 11.99 -0.04 -32.86
N SER A 49 11.76 -1.35 -32.85
CA SER A 49 12.47 -2.30 -33.72
C SER A 49 11.54 -3.40 -34.22
N ALA A 50 11.67 -3.75 -35.50
CA ALA A 50 10.85 -4.78 -36.16
C ALA A 50 11.30 -6.23 -35.84
N ASN A 51 11.91 -6.44 -34.67
CA ASN A 51 12.38 -7.74 -34.20
C ASN A 51 11.33 -8.40 -33.29
N SER A 52 10.24 -8.87 -33.89
CA SER A 52 9.34 -9.82 -33.22
C SER A 52 10.14 -11.02 -32.69
N LEU A 53 9.94 -11.41 -31.43
CA LEU A 53 10.53 -12.61 -30.84
C LEU A 53 9.91 -13.89 -31.44
N LYS A 54 10.33 -14.22 -32.67
CA LYS A 54 9.87 -15.40 -33.42
C LYS A 54 10.19 -16.70 -32.69
N GLY A 55 9.22 -17.61 -32.66
CA GLY A 55 9.41 -19.03 -32.38
C GLY A 55 8.84 -19.48 -31.03
N ASP A 56 9.48 -19.07 -29.94
CA ASP A 56 9.44 -19.81 -28.67
C ASP A 56 8.04 -20.06 -28.09
N TRP A 57 7.21 -19.03 -27.96
CA TRP A 57 5.95 -19.10 -27.18
C TRP A 57 4.73 -19.69 -27.92
N GLY A 58 4.89 -20.20 -29.15
CA GLY A 58 3.76 -20.68 -29.96
C GLY A 58 2.83 -19.55 -30.40
N GLY A 59 3.33 -18.66 -31.27
CA GLY A 59 2.57 -17.53 -31.81
C GLY A 59 1.38 -17.92 -32.69
N THR A 60 0.86 -16.99 -33.49
CA THR A 60 -0.37 -17.19 -34.31
C THR A 60 -0.35 -18.41 -35.23
N GLU A 61 0.83 -18.87 -35.64
CA GLU A 61 1.05 -20.12 -36.40
C GLU A 61 0.59 -21.38 -35.62
N GLY A 62 0.77 -21.42 -34.29
CA GLY A 62 0.42 -22.55 -33.43
C GLY A 62 -1.08 -22.74 -33.18
N ILE A 63 -1.87 -21.66 -33.33
CA ILE A 63 -3.34 -21.71 -33.19
C ILE A 63 -3.95 -22.65 -34.24
N GLY A 64 -3.37 -22.69 -35.45
CA GLY A 64 -3.83 -23.58 -36.52
C GLY A 64 -3.69 -25.06 -36.19
N SER A 65 -2.59 -25.45 -35.55
CA SER A 65 -2.37 -26.83 -35.07
C SER A 65 -3.31 -27.22 -33.93
N GLU A 66 -3.49 -26.35 -32.93
CA GLU A 66 -4.40 -26.62 -31.79
C GLU A 66 -5.86 -26.76 -32.23
N LEU A 67 -6.32 -25.92 -33.17
CA LEU A 67 -7.65 -26.08 -33.76
C LEU A 67 -7.76 -27.36 -34.61
N GLN A 68 -6.68 -27.80 -35.25
CA GLN A 68 -6.67 -29.07 -35.99
C GLN A 68 -6.71 -30.30 -35.06
N GLU A 69 -6.03 -30.27 -33.91
CA GLU A 69 -6.15 -31.32 -32.89
C GLU A 69 -7.53 -31.30 -32.20
N LEU A 70 -8.13 -30.12 -31.99
CA LEU A 70 -9.51 -30.01 -31.52
C LEU A 70 -10.50 -30.62 -32.53
N GLN A 71 -10.32 -30.38 -33.82
CA GLN A 71 -11.14 -31.02 -34.86
C GLN A 71 -10.94 -32.55 -34.87
N LYS A 72 -9.69 -33.04 -34.87
CA LYS A 72 -9.39 -34.49 -34.79
C LYS A 72 -10.01 -35.14 -33.55
N MET A 73 -10.03 -34.44 -32.42
CA MET A 73 -10.65 -34.89 -31.18
C MET A 73 -12.17 -35.05 -31.33
N ILE A 74 -12.86 -34.08 -31.94
CA ILE A 74 -14.29 -34.16 -32.26
C ILE A 74 -14.57 -35.30 -33.26
N ASP A 75 -13.78 -35.40 -34.34
CA ASP A 75 -13.91 -36.42 -35.38
C ASP A 75 -13.70 -37.85 -34.83
N SER A 76 -12.96 -37.99 -33.71
CA SER A 76 -12.69 -39.25 -33.03
C SER A 76 -13.77 -39.71 -32.03
N LEU A 77 -14.82 -38.91 -31.81
CA LEU A 77 -15.89 -39.24 -30.87
C LEU A 77 -16.75 -40.42 -31.36
N PRO A 78 -17.38 -41.21 -30.45
CA PRO A 78 -18.28 -42.30 -30.84
C PRO A 78 -19.49 -41.85 -31.69
N SER A 79 -19.95 -40.61 -31.51
CA SER A 79 -20.92 -39.95 -32.38
C SER A 79 -20.59 -38.46 -32.53
N PRO A 80 -19.83 -38.06 -33.57
CA PRO A 80 -19.49 -36.65 -33.81
C PRO A 80 -20.69 -35.80 -34.27
N GLN A 81 -21.83 -36.44 -34.54
CA GLN A 81 -23.10 -35.79 -34.90
C GLN A 81 -24.05 -35.60 -33.70
N ASP A 82 -23.70 -36.12 -32.52
CA ASP A 82 -24.47 -35.90 -31.29
C ASP A 82 -24.01 -34.62 -30.58
N PRO A 83 -24.83 -33.54 -30.55
CA PRO A 83 -24.43 -32.29 -29.94
C PRO A 83 -24.17 -32.41 -28.43
N THR A 84 -24.74 -33.42 -27.75
CA THR A 84 -24.50 -33.63 -26.33
C THR A 84 -23.10 -34.18 -26.07
N GLN A 85 -22.67 -35.21 -26.82
CA GLN A 85 -21.31 -35.76 -26.75
C GLN A 85 -20.26 -34.74 -27.15
N VAL A 86 -20.48 -33.96 -28.22
CA VAL A 86 -19.58 -32.88 -28.64
C VAL A 86 -19.49 -31.79 -27.56
N SER A 87 -20.62 -31.38 -26.95
CA SER A 87 -20.60 -30.40 -25.85
C SER A 87 -19.83 -30.90 -24.63
N GLN A 88 -19.96 -32.18 -24.27
CA GLN A 88 -19.22 -32.79 -23.16
C GLN A 88 -17.71 -32.85 -23.43
N ALA A 89 -17.31 -33.21 -24.65
CA ALA A 89 -15.90 -33.24 -25.06
C ALA A 89 -15.27 -31.83 -25.04
N LEU A 90 -16.00 -30.82 -25.55
CA LEU A 90 -15.57 -29.41 -25.51
C LEU A 90 -15.47 -28.87 -24.08
N LEU A 91 -16.44 -29.16 -23.21
CA LEU A 91 -16.41 -28.77 -21.80
C LEU A 91 -15.19 -29.37 -21.08
N LEU A 92 -14.90 -30.65 -21.30
CA LEU A 92 -13.72 -31.31 -20.72
C LEU A 92 -12.40 -30.75 -21.28
N ARG A 93 -12.29 -30.49 -22.60
CA ARG A 93 -11.09 -29.86 -23.20
C ARG A 93 -10.86 -28.46 -22.63
N ARG A 94 -11.92 -27.66 -22.46
CA ARG A 94 -11.88 -26.36 -21.77
C ARG A 94 -11.34 -26.51 -20.35
N GLU A 95 -11.96 -27.35 -19.53
CA GLU A 95 -11.55 -27.54 -18.13
C GLU A 95 -10.10 -28.00 -17.99
N VAL A 96 -9.64 -28.93 -18.83
CA VAL A 96 -8.24 -29.40 -18.84
C VAL A 96 -7.27 -28.27 -19.16
N ILE A 97 -7.53 -27.46 -20.19
CA ILE A 97 -6.67 -26.32 -20.58
C ILE A 97 -6.58 -25.28 -19.44
N PHE A 98 -7.71 -24.89 -18.86
CA PHE A 98 -7.74 -23.89 -17.79
C PHE A 98 -7.09 -24.40 -16.49
N LEU A 99 -7.30 -25.68 -16.15
CA LEU A 99 -6.63 -26.33 -15.00
C LEU A 99 -5.12 -26.50 -15.23
N GLN A 100 -4.68 -26.76 -16.47
CA GLN A 100 -3.27 -26.82 -16.83
C GLN A 100 -2.58 -25.47 -16.56
N PHE A 101 -3.19 -24.35 -16.98
CA PHE A 101 -2.67 -23.00 -16.75
C PHE A 101 -2.65 -22.62 -15.26
N ASP A 102 -3.76 -22.82 -14.53
CA ASP A 102 -3.84 -22.57 -13.09
C ASP A 102 -2.81 -23.40 -12.30
N THR A 103 -2.62 -24.67 -12.64
CA THR A 103 -1.62 -25.55 -11.99
C THR A 103 -0.19 -25.08 -12.27
N ALA A 104 0.12 -24.72 -13.53
CA ALA A 104 1.45 -24.26 -13.92
C ALA A 104 1.82 -22.94 -13.23
N VAL A 105 0.95 -21.93 -13.26
CA VAL A 105 1.18 -20.61 -12.63
C VAL A 105 1.27 -20.74 -11.11
N ARG A 106 0.31 -21.42 -10.48
CA ARG A 106 0.17 -21.48 -9.02
C ARG A 106 1.26 -22.32 -8.36
N HIS A 107 1.77 -23.35 -9.04
CA HIS A 107 2.67 -24.35 -8.45
C HIS A 107 4.01 -24.47 -9.18
N LEU A 108 4.05 -24.78 -10.49
CA LEU A 108 5.31 -25.02 -11.21
C LEU A 108 6.18 -23.76 -11.30
N ILE A 109 5.66 -22.70 -11.93
CA ILE A 109 6.40 -21.46 -12.21
C ILE A 109 6.91 -20.83 -10.90
N ARG A 110 6.05 -20.75 -9.88
CA ARG A 110 6.43 -20.27 -8.54
C ARG A 110 7.50 -21.14 -7.88
N ARG A 111 7.41 -22.47 -7.99
CA ARG A 111 8.42 -23.39 -7.44
C ARG A 111 9.76 -23.24 -8.15
N THR A 112 9.78 -23.12 -9.47
CA THR A 112 11.02 -22.99 -10.25
C THR A 112 11.72 -21.65 -9.96
N PHE A 113 10.98 -20.55 -9.79
CA PHE A 113 11.58 -19.29 -9.34
C PHE A 113 12.14 -19.37 -7.90
N LEU A 114 11.44 -20.01 -6.95
CA LEU A 114 11.99 -20.24 -5.60
C LEU A 114 13.24 -21.13 -5.61
N ALA A 115 13.23 -22.22 -6.40
CA ALA A 115 14.36 -23.14 -6.52
C ALA A 115 15.58 -22.48 -7.18
N ALA A 116 15.36 -21.60 -8.17
CA ALA A 116 16.39 -20.77 -8.79
C ALA A 116 16.85 -19.59 -7.90
N GLY A 117 16.17 -19.33 -6.78
CA GLY A 117 16.42 -18.18 -5.90
C GLY A 117 15.94 -16.83 -6.45
N ASN A 118 15.15 -16.81 -7.53
CA ASN A 118 14.59 -15.59 -8.13
C ASN A 118 13.35 -15.11 -7.34
N ALA A 119 13.59 -14.56 -6.16
CA ALA A 119 12.56 -13.97 -5.30
C ALA A 119 11.67 -12.91 -5.99
N PRO A 120 12.18 -11.92 -6.77
CA PRO A 120 11.30 -10.93 -7.39
C PRO A 120 10.39 -11.52 -8.48
N ALA A 121 10.85 -12.52 -9.26
CA ALA A 121 9.97 -13.22 -10.21
C ALA A 121 8.91 -14.07 -9.49
N TYR A 122 9.30 -14.78 -8.42
CA TYR A 122 8.35 -15.48 -7.56
C TYR A 122 7.29 -14.55 -6.96
N GLN A 123 7.68 -13.37 -6.44
CA GLN A 123 6.74 -12.40 -5.88
C GLN A 123 5.82 -11.85 -6.96
N SER A 124 6.35 -11.51 -8.14
CA SER A 124 5.56 -10.96 -9.26
C SER A 124 4.45 -11.92 -9.72
N VAL A 125 4.77 -13.21 -9.84
CA VAL A 125 3.76 -14.25 -10.15
C VAL A 125 2.82 -14.48 -8.96
N THR A 126 3.31 -14.41 -7.72
CA THR A 126 2.50 -14.59 -6.51
C THR A 126 1.45 -13.48 -6.37
N ASP A 127 1.84 -12.21 -6.54
CA ASP A 127 0.94 -11.05 -6.53
C ASP A 127 -0.03 -11.10 -7.72
N GLY A 128 0.49 -11.37 -8.93
CA GLY A 128 -0.29 -11.45 -10.16
C GLY A 128 -1.35 -12.55 -10.13
N MET A 129 -1.03 -13.74 -9.60
CA MET A 129 -1.95 -14.88 -9.56
C MET A 129 -3.15 -14.67 -8.63
N TYR A 130 -3.03 -13.83 -7.59
CA TYR A 130 -4.16 -13.54 -6.68
C TYR A 130 -5.31 -12.82 -7.38
N HIS A 131 -4.99 -12.04 -8.43
CA HIS A 131 -5.98 -11.30 -9.22
C HIS A 131 -6.28 -11.97 -10.56
N GLY A 132 -5.27 -12.53 -11.24
CA GLY A 132 -5.43 -13.12 -12.57
C GLY A 132 -6.00 -14.55 -12.60
N LEU A 133 -5.73 -15.41 -11.61
CA LEU A 133 -6.24 -16.79 -11.64
C LEU A 133 -7.71 -16.97 -11.23
N PRO A 134 -8.31 -16.22 -10.29
CA PRO A 134 -9.72 -16.43 -9.92
C PRO A 134 -10.70 -16.29 -11.11
N PRO A 135 -10.61 -15.27 -11.99
CA PRO A 135 -11.47 -15.16 -13.18
C PRO A 135 -11.26 -16.27 -14.23
N LEU A 136 -10.11 -16.96 -14.19
CA LEU A 136 -9.78 -18.09 -15.06
C LEU A 136 -10.25 -19.43 -14.48
N SER A 137 -10.86 -19.43 -13.29
CA SER A 137 -11.26 -20.65 -12.58
C SER A 137 -12.78 -20.77 -12.46
N ASN A 138 -13.29 -21.99 -12.27
CA ASN A 138 -14.70 -22.24 -11.94
C ASN A 138 -15.03 -21.85 -10.47
N ALA A 139 -14.43 -20.77 -9.95
CA ALA A 139 -14.65 -20.29 -8.59
C ALA A 139 -15.89 -19.39 -8.54
N LEU A 140 -16.61 -19.47 -7.42
CA LEU A 140 -17.86 -18.76 -7.15
C LEU A 140 -17.63 -17.24 -6.98
N VAL A 141 -17.52 -16.51 -8.10
CA VAL A 141 -17.40 -15.05 -8.09
C VAL A 141 -18.74 -14.43 -7.70
N LYS A 142 -18.86 -14.05 -6.41
CA LYS A 142 -20.06 -13.40 -5.89
C LYS A 142 -20.33 -12.08 -6.61
N SER A 143 -21.34 -12.08 -7.47
CA SER A 143 -21.89 -10.87 -8.10
C SER A 143 -22.28 -9.85 -7.03
N ILE A 144 -22.15 -8.56 -7.34
CA ILE A 144 -22.58 -7.46 -6.47
C ILE A 144 -24.05 -7.64 -6.06
N PHE A 145 -24.88 -8.14 -6.98
CA PHE A 145 -26.29 -8.45 -6.74
C PHE A 145 -26.53 -9.71 -5.89
N ALA A 146 -25.61 -10.68 -5.92
CA ALA A 146 -25.71 -11.90 -5.12
C ALA A 146 -25.53 -11.63 -3.62
N SER A 147 -24.83 -10.55 -3.24
CA SER A 147 -24.68 -10.12 -1.85
C SER A 147 -26.00 -9.87 -1.12
N GLN A 148 -27.09 -9.62 -1.85
CA GLN A 148 -28.42 -9.34 -1.31
C GLN A 148 -29.34 -10.58 -1.30
N LEU A 149 -28.97 -11.67 -1.98
CA LEU A 149 -29.83 -12.82 -2.27
C LEU A 149 -29.09 -14.16 -2.19
N SER A 150 -28.12 -14.30 -1.29
CA SER A 150 -27.33 -15.53 -1.14
C SER A 150 -28.17 -16.77 -0.85
N LEU A 151 -27.63 -17.95 -1.14
CA LEU A 151 -28.18 -19.22 -0.70
C LEU A 151 -28.15 -19.37 0.82
N PRO A 152 -29.13 -20.07 1.42
CA PRO A 152 -29.09 -20.44 2.82
C PRO A 152 -28.05 -21.56 3.03
N GLN A 153 -27.08 -21.32 3.90
CA GLN A 153 -26.12 -22.35 4.31
C GLN A 153 -26.87 -23.54 4.95
N PRO A 154 -26.43 -24.79 4.70
CA PRO A 154 -25.18 -25.20 4.05
C PRO A 154 -25.29 -25.49 2.54
N LEU A 155 -26.26 -24.91 1.81
CA LEU A 155 -26.37 -25.15 0.36
C LEU A 155 -25.25 -24.46 -0.43
N ASP A 156 -24.53 -25.25 -1.21
CA ASP A 156 -23.51 -24.83 -2.19
C ASP A 156 -24.19 -24.48 -3.54
N PRO A 157 -23.87 -23.35 -4.21
CA PRO A 157 -24.40 -23.01 -5.54
C PRO A 157 -24.27 -24.11 -6.60
N GLN A 158 -23.20 -24.90 -6.58
CA GLN A 158 -22.93 -25.96 -7.56
C GLN A 158 -23.65 -27.28 -7.25
N ASN A 159 -24.32 -27.38 -6.10
CA ASN A 159 -25.09 -28.58 -5.74
C ASN A 159 -26.41 -28.62 -6.51
N LEU A 160 -26.73 -29.78 -7.12
CA LEU A 160 -27.99 -30.05 -7.81
C LEU A 160 -29.23 -29.73 -6.95
N GLN A 161 -29.12 -29.92 -5.63
CA GLN A 161 -30.20 -29.58 -4.70
C GLN A 161 -30.42 -28.07 -4.57
N ALA A 162 -29.37 -27.26 -4.66
CA ALA A 162 -29.48 -25.80 -4.63
C ALA A 162 -30.04 -25.23 -5.94
N SER A 163 -29.63 -25.77 -7.09
CA SER A 163 -30.17 -25.34 -8.39
C SER A 163 -31.62 -25.79 -8.63
N VAL A 164 -32.09 -26.87 -7.99
CA VAL A 164 -33.51 -27.25 -7.99
C VAL A 164 -34.35 -26.41 -7.02
N LEU A 165 -33.89 -26.16 -5.79
CA LEU A 165 -34.67 -25.44 -4.77
C LEU A 165 -34.64 -23.90 -4.95
N PHE A 166 -33.51 -23.36 -5.39
CA PHE A 166 -33.28 -21.91 -5.51
C PHE A 166 -32.55 -21.58 -6.83
N PRO A 167 -33.08 -21.98 -8.01
CA PRO A 167 -32.40 -21.86 -9.31
C PRO A 167 -31.79 -20.48 -9.57
N TRP A 168 -32.53 -19.41 -9.30
CA TRP A 168 -32.06 -18.03 -9.49
C TRP A 168 -30.96 -17.59 -8.52
N ARG A 169 -30.90 -18.14 -7.30
CA ARG A 169 -29.83 -17.82 -6.33
C ARG A 169 -28.56 -18.61 -6.64
N ALA A 170 -28.72 -19.91 -6.93
CA ALA A 170 -27.63 -20.75 -7.41
C ALA A 170 -26.99 -20.13 -8.68
N PHE A 171 -27.80 -19.75 -9.67
CA PHE A 171 -27.33 -19.08 -10.89
C PHE A 171 -26.63 -17.73 -10.65
N LEU A 172 -27.02 -16.96 -9.62
CA LEU A 172 -26.39 -15.69 -9.26
C LEU A 172 -25.10 -15.85 -8.43
N GLU A 173 -24.92 -16.96 -7.72
CA GLU A 173 -23.70 -17.26 -6.94
C GLU A 173 -22.70 -18.20 -7.64
N ASP A 174 -23.12 -18.99 -8.64
CA ASP A 174 -22.24 -19.91 -9.39
C ASP A 174 -21.14 -19.17 -10.17
N GLY A 175 -21.44 -17.95 -10.64
CA GLY A 175 -20.43 -16.93 -10.98
C GLY A 175 -19.47 -17.23 -12.13
N GLY A 176 -19.64 -18.36 -12.84
CA GLY A 176 -18.78 -18.78 -13.95
C GLY A 176 -18.82 -17.84 -15.17
N LEU A 177 -17.95 -18.08 -16.14
CA LEU A 177 -17.88 -17.31 -17.40
C LEU A 177 -19.21 -17.41 -18.17
N PHE A 178 -20.04 -16.37 -18.05
CA PHE A 178 -21.41 -16.34 -18.56
C PHE A 178 -21.45 -16.21 -20.10
N PRO A 179 -22.29 -16.97 -20.82
CA PRO A 179 -22.51 -16.79 -22.27
C PRO A 179 -23.24 -15.50 -22.70
N VAL A 180 -23.34 -14.49 -21.82
CA VAL A 180 -24.17 -13.28 -22.00
C VAL A 180 -23.43 -12.00 -21.59
N MET A 181 -22.60 -12.06 -20.54
CA MET A 181 -21.49 -11.12 -20.39
C MET A 181 -20.38 -11.66 -21.29
N SER A 182 -20.28 -11.17 -22.53
CA SER A 182 -19.24 -11.60 -23.45
C SER A 182 -17.86 -11.39 -22.80
N SER A 183 -17.20 -12.49 -22.45
CA SER A 183 -15.78 -12.51 -22.12
C SER A 183 -15.03 -12.08 -23.37
N SER A 184 -14.75 -10.78 -23.50
CA SER A 184 -13.94 -10.32 -24.63
C SER A 184 -12.58 -11.03 -24.55
N PRO A 185 -11.94 -11.40 -25.68
CA PRO A 185 -10.63 -12.03 -25.65
C PRO A 185 -9.63 -11.22 -24.81
N ASP A 186 -9.71 -9.90 -24.88
CA ASP A 186 -8.95 -8.94 -24.07
C ASP A 186 -9.14 -9.12 -22.56
N THR A 187 -10.32 -9.56 -22.09
CA THR A 187 -10.55 -9.85 -20.66
C THR A 187 -9.81 -11.11 -20.22
N LEU A 188 -9.76 -12.13 -21.08
CA LEU A 188 -9.07 -13.39 -20.79
C LEU A 188 -7.55 -13.21 -20.88
N GLU A 189 -7.10 -12.54 -21.94
CA GLU A 189 -5.74 -12.08 -22.18
C GLU A 189 -5.22 -11.26 -20.99
N TYR A 190 -5.96 -10.24 -20.54
CA TYR A 190 -5.57 -9.42 -19.39
C TYR A 190 -5.33 -10.27 -18.14
N ASN A 191 -6.21 -11.21 -17.83
CA ASN A 191 -6.06 -12.08 -16.65
C ASN A 191 -4.87 -13.05 -16.77
N MET A 192 -4.60 -13.58 -17.97
CA MET A 192 -3.42 -14.42 -18.22
C MET A 192 -2.11 -13.62 -18.21
N GLN A 193 -2.11 -12.40 -18.76
CA GLN A 193 -0.98 -11.46 -18.70
C GLN A 193 -0.71 -11.02 -17.25
N LEU A 194 -1.75 -10.73 -16.46
CA LEU A 194 -1.62 -10.30 -15.06
C LEU A 194 -0.91 -11.34 -14.19
N CYS A 195 -1.13 -12.64 -14.46
CA CYS A 195 -0.43 -13.74 -13.80
C CYS A 195 1.09 -13.79 -14.06
N LEU A 196 1.57 -13.21 -15.16
CA LEU A 196 2.96 -13.26 -15.61
C LEU A 196 3.58 -11.85 -15.80
N CYS A 197 2.88 -10.80 -15.37
CA CYS A 197 3.36 -9.43 -15.51
C CYS A 197 4.59 -9.17 -14.61
N ARG A 198 5.38 -8.15 -14.98
CA ARG A 198 6.65 -7.77 -14.30
C ARG A 198 7.77 -8.82 -14.34
N LEU A 199 7.57 -9.98 -14.97
CA LEU A 199 8.66 -10.89 -15.32
C LEU A 199 9.59 -10.26 -16.37
N SER A 200 10.89 -10.56 -16.28
CA SER A 200 11.85 -10.25 -17.34
C SER A 200 11.68 -11.20 -18.54
N ASP A 201 12.14 -10.85 -19.74
CA ASP A 201 12.10 -11.75 -20.92
C ASP A 201 12.73 -13.12 -20.65
N ARG A 202 13.76 -13.15 -19.79
CA ARG A 202 14.43 -14.38 -19.35
C ARG A 202 13.52 -15.22 -18.47
N ASP A 203 12.84 -14.59 -17.51
CA ASP A 203 11.93 -15.27 -16.60
C ASP A 203 10.63 -15.67 -17.29
N LEU A 204 10.17 -14.90 -18.27
CA LEU A 204 9.07 -15.26 -19.17
C LEU A 204 9.39 -16.54 -19.96
N LYS A 205 10.63 -16.71 -20.44
CA LYS A 205 11.07 -17.97 -21.08
C LYS A 205 11.15 -19.15 -20.09
N VAL A 206 11.50 -18.92 -18.82
CA VAL A 206 11.41 -19.95 -17.77
C VAL A 206 9.95 -20.33 -17.52
N ALA A 207 9.06 -19.36 -17.38
CA ALA A 207 7.62 -19.60 -17.22
C ALA A 207 7.01 -20.35 -18.41
N HIS A 208 7.50 -20.09 -19.63
CA HIS A 208 7.12 -20.87 -20.81
C HIS A 208 7.60 -22.32 -20.75
N GLY A 209 8.85 -22.54 -20.34
CA GLY A 209 9.42 -23.87 -20.18
C GLY A 209 8.60 -24.75 -19.22
N GLU A 210 8.09 -24.17 -18.13
CA GLU A 210 7.17 -24.85 -17.20
C GLU A 210 5.79 -25.12 -17.82
N LEU A 211 5.24 -24.20 -18.63
CA LEU A 211 3.95 -24.41 -19.33
C LEU A 211 4.03 -25.50 -20.40
N VAL A 212 5.14 -25.58 -21.14
CA VAL A 212 5.41 -26.66 -22.11
C VAL A 212 5.75 -27.97 -21.40
N GLY A 213 6.55 -27.92 -20.34
CA GLY A 213 6.84 -29.09 -19.49
C GLY A 213 5.57 -29.68 -18.88
N MET A 214 4.62 -28.83 -18.47
CA MET A 214 3.29 -29.23 -18.03
C MET A 214 2.50 -29.95 -19.14
N GLN A 215 2.56 -29.48 -20.39
CA GLN A 215 1.91 -30.16 -21.52
C GLN A 215 2.51 -31.54 -21.77
N LEU A 216 3.84 -31.64 -21.86
CA LEU A 216 4.55 -32.90 -22.08
C LEU A 216 4.27 -33.91 -20.97
N LEU A 217 4.19 -33.47 -19.70
CA LEU A 217 3.81 -34.33 -18.58
C LEU A 217 2.39 -34.89 -18.72
N LEU A 218 1.43 -34.09 -19.21
CA LEU A 218 0.06 -34.56 -19.46
C LEU A 218 0.00 -35.56 -20.63
N GLU A 219 0.86 -35.40 -21.65
CA GLU A 219 1.02 -36.38 -22.73
C GLU A 219 1.63 -37.70 -22.22
N ASP A 220 2.67 -37.66 -21.37
CA ASP A 220 3.24 -38.85 -20.72
C ASP A 220 2.27 -39.54 -19.74
N VAL A 221 1.43 -38.78 -19.04
CA VAL A 221 0.34 -39.29 -18.18
C VAL A 221 -0.72 -40.01 -19.01
N LEU A 222 -1.05 -39.53 -20.22
CA LEU A 222 -1.90 -40.29 -21.16
C LEU A 222 -1.20 -41.56 -21.64
N LEU A 223 0.06 -41.48 -22.08
CA LEU A 223 0.80 -42.64 -22.59
C LEU A 223 0.94 -43.77 -21.57
N SER A 224 1.24 -43.43 -20.31
CA SER A 224 1.30 -44.41 -19.21
C SER A 224 -0.07 -45.03 -18.88
N SER A 225 -1.18 -44.26 -18.99
CA SER A 225 -2.53 -44.81 -18.78
C SER A 225 -2.91 -45.89 -19.81
N TYR A 226 -2.48 -45.77 -21.07
CA TYR A 226 -2.80 -46.76 -22.11
C TYR A 226 -2.10 -48.11 -21.89
N HIS A 227 -0.94 -48.14 -21.21
CA HIS A 227 -0.29 -49.39 -20.83
C HIS A 227 -1.08 -50.15 -19.76
N MET A 228 -1.65 -49.45 -18.77
CA MET A 228 -2.45 -50.07 -17.70
C MET A 228 -3.81 -50.61 -18.19
N ILE A 229 -4.37 -50.02 -19.26
CA ILE A 229 -5.68 -50.43 -19.81
C ILE A 229 -5.57 -51.67 -20.72
N MET A 230 -4.36 -52.04 -21.18
CA MET A 230 -4.15 -53.24 -22.00
C MET A 230 -3.73 -54.50 -21.23
N GLU A 231 -3.43 -54.42 -19.93
CA GLU A 231 -3.25 -55.61 -19.09
C GLU A 231 -4.61 -56.17 -18.64
N ASP A 232 -5.23 -56.96 -19.51
CA ASP A 232 -6.49 -57.66 -19.25
C ASP A 232 -6.37 -58.56 -17.98
N PRO A 233 -7.23 -58.40 -16.95
CA PRO A 233 -7.10 -59.10 -15.67
C PRO A 233 -7.17 -60.64 -15.77
N SER A 234 -7.60 -61.18 -16.91
CA SER A 234 -7.76 -62.62 -17.15
C SER A 234 -6.47 -63.45 -17.01
N ARG A 235 -5.29 -62.81 -17.07
CA ARG A 235 -4.02 -63.53 -17.28
C ARG A 235 -3.18 -63.81 -16.03
N GLN A 236 -3.51 -63.26 -14.86
CA GLN A 236 -2.73 -63.51 -13.62
C GLN A 236 -3.03 -64.88 -12.96
N GLN A 237 -3.94 -65.68 -13.52
CA GLN A 237 -4.42 -66.93 -12.90
C GLN A 237 -3.83 -68.21 -13.54
N ALA A 238 -2.57 -68.20 -14.01
CA ALA A 238 -1.93 -69.39 -14.59
C ALA A 238 -0.45 -69.58 -14.18
N THR A 239 -0.15 -70.79 -13.70
CA THR A 239 1.19 -71.42 -13.60
C THR A 239 2.33 -70.66 -12.92
N LEU A 240 2.41 -70.83 -11.60
CA LEU A 240 3.68 -70.89 -10.85
C LEU A 240 4.45 -72.17 -11.24
N ASP A 241 5.65 -72.06 -11.84
CA ASP A 241 6.78 -72.95 -11.46
C ASP A 241 8.19 -72.58 -12.02
N LYS A 242 9.18 -72.71 -11.13
CA LYS A 242 10.61 -73.10 -11.31
C LYS A 242 11.54 -72.47 -12.38
N HIS A 243 12.56 -71.76 -11.85
CA HIS A 243 14.02 -71.79 -12.17
C HIS A 243 14.50 -71.75 -13.65
N SER A 244 15.38 -70.79 -14.00
CA SER A 244 16.84 -70.94 -13.79
C SER A 244 17.61 -69.59 -13.84
N GLN A 245 18.93 -69.62 -13.61
CA GLN A 245 19.77 -68.45 -13.29
C GLN A 245 20.29 -67.62 -14.50
N PRO A 246 20.76 -66.37 -14.26
CA PRO A 246 21.31 -65.45 -15.27
C PRO A 246 22.83 -65.60 -15.45
N ASP A 247 23.40 -64.93 -16.47
CA ASP A 247 24.84 -64.62 -16.51
C ASP A 247 25.13 -63.27 -17.22
N LEU A 248 26.37 -62.76 -17.06
CA LEU A 248 26.79 -61.36 -17.21
C LEU A 248 27.19 -60.93 -18.64
N SER A 249 27.12 -59.61 -18.92
CA SER A 249 28.35 -58.89 -19.35
C SER A 249 28.29 -57.34 -19.35
N ARG A 250 29.16 -56.77 -18.51
CA ARG A 250 29.90 -55.48 -18.64
C ARG A 250 29.17 -54.12 -18.59
N VAL A 251 30.00 -53.12 -18.26
CA VAL A 251 29.67 -51.74 -17.85
C VAL A 251 30.48 -50.76 -18.76
N PRO A 252 30.39 -49.43 -18.58
CA PRO A 252 29.52 -48.52 -19.33
C PRO A 252 30.22 -47.81 -20.52
N GLY A 253 29.43 -47.30 -21.46
CA GLY A 253 29.88 -46.41 -22.54
C GLY A 253 29.11 -45.08 -22.54
N PHE A 254 29.72 -44.01 -22.03
CA PHE A 254 29.11 -42.68 -21.99
C PHE A 254 29.12 -42.03 -23.38
N ARG A 255 27.98 -41.98 -24.08
CA ARG A 255 27.73 -41.07 -25.21
C ARG A 255 26.28 -40.61 -25.24
N SER A 256 26.09 -39.29 -25.23
CA SER A 256 24.90 -38.67 -25.84
C SER A 256 24.94 -38.96 -27.35
N PRO A 257 23.78 -39.15 -28.00
CA PRO A 257 23.21 -37.98 -28.65
C PRO A 257 21.70 -37.83 -28.42
N PHE A 258 21.26 -36.59 -28.19
CA PHE A 258 19.93 -36.17 -28.61
C PHE A 258 19.84 -36.29 -30.14
N GLN A 259 19.00 -37.19 -30.65
CA GLN A 259 18.55 -37.16 -32.05
C GLN A 259 17.03 -37.30 -32.10
N SER A 260 16.38 -36.27 -32.65
CA SER A 260 14.94 -36.21 -32.84
C SER A 260 14.47 -37.23 -33.88
N SER A 261 13.51 -38.08 -33.50
CA SER A 261 12.94 -39.11 -34.38
C SER A 261 11.42 -39.21 -34.22
N PRO A 262 10.63 -38.43 -34.99
CA PRO A 262 9.17 -38.42 -34.90
C PRO A 262 8.54 -39.60 -35.65
N LYS A 263 8.91 -40.85 -35.29
CA LYS A 263 8.47 -42.07 -36.00
C LYS A 263 8.01 -43.26 -35.13
N ALA A 264 8.02 -43.16 -33.81
CA ALA A 264 7.52 -44.23 -32.92
C ALA A 264 5.99 -44.26 -32.75
N SER A 265 5.29 -43.13 -32.95
CA SER A 265 3.90 -42.89 -32.54
C SER A 265 2.80 -43.49 -33.44
N ARG A 266 3.11 -44.42 -34.36
CA ARG A 266 2.18 -44.92 -35.39
C ARG A 266 1.62 -46.34 -35.19
N LEU A 267 2.04 -47.09 -34.16
CA LEU A 267 1.71 -48.52 -34.03
C LEU A 267 0.87 -48.94 -32.81
N LEU A 268 0.48 -48.00 -31.94
CA LEU A 268 -0.49 -48.24 -30.86
C LEU A 268 -1.63 -47.21 -30.96
N ARG A 269 -2.67 -47.53 -31.74
CA ARG A 269 -3.91 -46.75 -31.83
C ARG A 269 -5.12 -47.67 -31.92
N GLY A 270 -5.51 -48.25 -30.79
CA GLY A 270 -6.92 -48.56 -30.56
C GLY A 270 -7.73 -47.26 -30.42
N PRO A 271 -9.02 -47.24 -30.79
CA PRO A 271 -9.86 -46.05 -30.68
C PRO A 271 -10.22 -45.77 -29.21
N CYS A 272 -9.31 -45.12 -28.49
CA CYS A 272 -9.55 -44.66 -27.13
C CYS A 272 -10.51 -43.46 -27.18
N ASN A 273 -11.59 -43.52 -26.38
CA ASN A 273 -12.59 -42.46 -26.35
C ASN A 273 -11.98 -41.16 -25.79
N ALA A 274 -11.89 -40.11 -26.61
CA ALA A 274 -11.28 -38.84 -26.22
C ALA A 274 -11.93 -38.21 -24.97
N VAL A 275 -13.22 -38.46 -24.72
CA VAL A 275 -13.93 -38.03 -23.51
C VAL A 275 -13.30 -38.66 -22.26
N MET A 276 -12.90 -39.94 -22.32
CA MET A 276 -12.25 -40.63 -21.19
C MET A 276 -10.83 -40.10 -20.97
N SER A 277 -10.05 -39.89 -22.04
CA SER A 277 -8.70 -39.32 -21.95
C SER A 277 -8.72 -37.91 -21.33
N LEU A 278 -9.66 -37.05 -21.74
CA LEU A 278 -9.82 -35.71 -21.16
C LEU A 278 -10.34 -35.75 -19.71
N ALA A 279 -11.27 -36.66 -19.39
CA ALA A 279 -11.73 -36.85 -18.01
C ALA A 279 -10.61 -37.35 -17.07
N PHE A 280 -9.72 -38.21 -17.57
CA PHE A 280 -8.54 -38.68 -16.85
C PHE A 280 -7.52 -37.55 -16.63
N LEU A 281 -7.25 -36.72 -17.64
CA LEU A 281 -6.42 -35.52 -17.45
C LEU A 281 -7.02 -34.55 -16.43
N ARG A 282 -8.34 -34.33 -16.47
CA ARG A 282 -9.05 -33.52 -15.46
C ARG A 282 -8.87 -34.09 -14.06
N SER A 283 -8.99 -35.42 -13.87
CA SER A 283 -8.84 -36.03 -12.55
C SER A 283 -7.40 -35.95 -12.03
N PHE A 284 -6.39 -36.16 -12.89
CA PHE A 284 -4.97 -35.97 -12.55
C PHE A 284 -4.64 -34.52 -12.16
N LEU A 285 -5.16 -33.54 -12.91
CA LEU A 285 -4.99 -32.11 -12.59
C LEU A 285 -5.62 -31.73 -11.24
N VAL A 286 -6.83 -32.25 -10.96
CA VAL A 286 -7.50 -32.05 -9.66
C VAL A 286 -6.73 -32.73 -8.51
N LEU A 287 -6.24 -33.96 -8.72
CA LEU A 287 -5.40 -34.69 -7.76
C LEU A 287 -4.13 -33.90 -7.41
N TRP A 288 -3.44 -33.35 -8.42
CA TRP A 288 -2.23 -32.57 -8.20
C TRP A 288 -2.52 -31.23 -7.51
N LYS A 289 -3.62 -30.54 -7.87
CA LYS A 289 -4.06 -29.33 -7.16
C LYS A 289 -4.40 -29.60 -5.68
N GLN A 290 -5.06 -30.73 -5.38
CA GLN A 290 -5.30 -31.17 -4.00
C GLN A 290 -3.99 -31.46 -3.26
N LEU A 291 -3.05 -32.17 -3.91
CA LEU A 291 -1.73 -32.48 -3.36
C LEU A 291 -0.97 -31.21 -2.95
N GLU A 292 -0.84 -30.23 -3.85
CA GLU A 292 -0.06 -29.02 -3.59
C GLU A 292 -0.70 -28.14 -2.50
N VAL A 293 -2.04 -28.04 -2.44
CA VAL A 293 -2.75 -27.32 -1.36
C VAL A 293 -2.52 -27.97 0.01
N LEU A 294 -2.60 -29.30 0.10
CA LEU A 294 -2.39 -30.02 1.36
C LEU A 294 -0.91 -30.02 1.78
N LYS A 295 0.01 -30.07 0.82
CA LYS A 295 1.46 -29.92 0.97
C LYS A 295 1.84 -28.53 1.52
N GLU A 296 1.22 -27.46 1.01
CA GLU A 296 1.41 -26.09 1.50
C GLU A 296 0.86 -25.91 2.93
N HIS A 297 -0.31 -26.51 3.24
CA HIS A 297 -0.87 -26.52 4.59
C HIS A 297 0.00 -27.32 5.59
N TRP A 298 0.45 -28.51 5.21
CA TRP A 298 1.37 -29.35 5.98
C TRP A 298 2.69 -28.64 6.28
N GLY A 299 3.24 -27.91 5.30
CA GLY A 299 4.44 -27.08 5.47
C GLY A 299 4.27 -26.01 6.55
N ARG A 300 3.18 -25.24 6.50
CA ARG A 300 2.86 -24.22 7.52
C ARG A 300 2.72 -24.81 8.92
N LEU A 301 2.12 -26.00 9.06
CA LEU A 301 2.01 -26.70 10.36
C LEU A 301 3.38 -27.13 10.90
N LYS A 302 4.22 -27.77 10.05
CA LYS A 302 5.56 -28.24 10.44
C LYS A 302 6.49 -27.08 10.82
N LEU A 303 6.47 -25.99 10.06
CA LEU A 303 7.38 -24.84 10.21
C LEU A 303 6.79 -23.68 11.06
N ARG A 304 5.66 -23.91 11.73
CA ARG A 304 5.02 -23.00 12.70
C ARG A 304 4.78 -21.57 12.20
N GLY A 305 4.52 -21.39 10.91
CA GLY A 305 4.11 -20.10 10.34
C GLY A 305 5.18 -19.00 10.33
N GLN A 306 6.45 -19.35 10.13
CA GLN A 306 7.42 -18.38 9.59
C GLN A 306 7.04 -18.00 8.15
N ASP A 307 7.42 -16.79 7.71
CA ASP A 307 7.00 -16.25 6.40
C ASP A 307 7.49 -17.15 5.25
N ASN A 308 6.55 -17.54 4.38
CA ASN A 308 6.74 -18.65 3.43
C ASN A 308 7.67 -18.29 2.26
N ASP A 309 7.94 -17.01 2.05
CA ASP A 309 8.46 -16.45 0.80
C ASP A 309 10.00 -16.33 0.78
N SER A 310 10.68 -16.91 1.78
CA SER A 310 12.15 -17.00 1.81
C SER A 310 12.68 -18.24 1.06
N VAL A 311 13.75 -18.04 0.30
CA VAL A 311 14.54 -19.12 -0.33
C VAL A 311 15.14 -20.08 0.72
N SER A 312 15.40 -19.62 1.95
CA SER A 312 15.84 -20.51 3.06
C SER A 312 14.70 -21.40 3.57
N PHE A 313 13.49 -20.85 3.68
CA PHE A 313 12.28 -21.59 4.05
C PHE A 313 11.95 -22.65 2.99
N HIS A 314 12.04 -22.31 1.69
CA HIS A 314 11.81 -23.28 0.61
C HIS A 314 12.77 -24.47 0.64
N LYS A 315 14.04 -24.27 1.04
CA LYS A 315 15.02 -25.37 1.21
C LYS A 315 14.67 -26.27 2.38
N GLN A 316 14.48 -25.71 3.58
CA GLN A 316 14.09 -26.47 4.78
C GLN A 316 12.76 -27.23 4.57
N PHE A 317 11.79 -26.60 3.91
CA PHE A 317 10.54 -27.23 3.51
C PHE A 317 10.76 -28.39 2.55
N SER A 318 11.62 -28.24 1.53
CA SER A 318 11.91 -29.28 0.55
C SER A 318 12.67 -30.46 1.15
N GLU A 319 13.58 -30.20 2.09
CA GLU A 319 14.28 -31.23 2.87
C GLU A 319 13.30 -32.05 3.71
N LEU A 320 12.44 -31.40 4.50
CA LEU A 320 11.39 -32.06 5.30
C LEU A 320 10.36 -32.80 4.44
N TYR A 321 9.95 -32.23 3.31
CA TYR A 321 9.07 -32.92 2.36
C TYR A 321 9.76 -34.15 1.76
N GLY A 322 11.08 -34.07 1.53
CA GLY A 322 11.94 -35.18 1.14
C GLY A 322 11.87 -36.34 2.14
N THR A 323 12.11 -36.07 3.43
CA THR A 323 12.18 -37.10 4.48
C THR A 323 10.82 -37.66 4.88
N ASP A 324 9.81 -36.81 5.07
CA ASP A 324 8.57 -37.20 5.74
C ASP A 324 7.48 -37.69 4.78
N ILE A 325 7.55 -37.25 3.51
CA ILE A 325 6.53 -37.49 2.48
C ILE A 325 7.12 -38.23 1.29
N LEU A 326 8.12 -37.67 0.61
CA LEU A 326 8.59 -38.15 -0.69
C LEU A 326 9.29 -39.52 -0.59
N TYR A 327 10.32 -39.67 0.26
CA TYR A 327 11.01 -40.95 0.44
C TYR A 327 10.06 -42.07 0.90
N PRO A 328 9.20 -41.89 1.94
CA PRO A 328 8.21 -42.90 2.32
C PRO A 328 7.23 -43.25 1.20
N SER A 329 6.82 -42.28 0.37
CA SER A 329 5.92 -42.53 -0.76
C SER A 329 6.61 -43.33 -1.87
N MET A 330 7.83 -42.95 -2.26
CA MET A 330 8.58 -43.66 -3.30
C MET A 330 8.97 -45.06 -2.84
N LYS A 331 9.27 -45.25 -1.55
CA LYS A 331 9.49 -46.58 -0.94
C LYS A 331 8.23 -47.45 -0.94
N ALA A 332 7.06 -46.87 -0.67
CA ALA A 332 5.79 -47.60 -0.74
C ALA A 332 5.49 -48.07 -2.17
N ILE A 333 5.71 -47.23 -3.19
CA ILE A 333 5.59 -47.61 -4.60
C ILE A 333 6.63 -48.67 -4.97
N ALA A 334 7.90 -48.50 -4.59
CA ALA A 334 8.95 -49.48 -4.84
C ALA A 334 8.60 -50.86 -4.25
N ARG A 335 7.97 -50.91 -3.07
CA ARG A 335 7.45 -52.14 -2.46
C ARG A 335 6.27 -52.73 -3.24
N GLN A 336 5.30 -51.91 -3.65
CA GLN A 336 4.17 -52.34 -4.50
C GLN A 336 4.66 -52.94 -5.83
N MET A 337 5.73 -52.38 -6.40
CA MET A 337 6.38 -52.87 -7.63
C MET A 337 7.36 -54.04 -7.42
N GLY A 338 7.60 -54.49 -6.17
CA GLY A 338 8.58 -55.55 -5.86
C GLY A 338 10.05 -55.17 -6.07
N LYS A 339 10.38 -53.87 -6.08
CA LYS A 339 11.72 -53.30 -6.38
C LYS A 339 12.31 -52.48 -5.22
N GLU A 340 11.94 -52.78 -3.98
CA GLU A 340 12.39 -52.02 -2.80
C GLU A 340 13.93 -52.01 -2.67
N ASP A 341 14.60 -53.14 -2.92
CA ASP A 341 16.06 -53.26 -2.85
C ASP A 341 16.78 -52.48 -3.98
N GLU A 342 16.23 -52.45 -5.20
CA GLU A 342 16.77 -51.63 -6.30
C GLU A 342 16.69 -50.13 -5.96
N PHE A 343 15.56 -49.72 -5.36
CA PHE A 343 15.28 -48.34 -5.00
C PHE A 343 16.19 -47.82 -3.89
N GLU A 344 16.39 -48.58 -2.81
CA GLU A 344 17.32 -48.20 -1.74
C GLU A 344 18.78 -48.15 -2.23
N SER A 345 19.19 -49.10 -3.07
CA SER A 345 20.52 -49.11 -3.70
C SER A 345 20.77 -47.85 -4.55
N ILE A 346 19.75 -47.37 -5.27
CA ILE A 346 19.81 -46.11 -6.02
C ILE A 346 19.97 -44.91 -5.08
N ILE A 347 19.20 -44.83 -3.99
CA ILE A 347 19.28 -43.69 -3.04
C ILE A 347 20.65 -43.60 -2.37
N ILE A 348 21.18 -44.74 -1.89
CA ILE A 348 22.49 -44.83 -1.24
C ILE A 348 23.61 -44.36 -2.18
N SER A 349 23.46 -44.55 -3.50
CA SER A 349 24.46 -44.19 -4.51
C SER A 349 24.27 -42.82 -5.16
N SER A 350 23.05 -42.24 -5.16
CA SER A 350 22.73 -41.00 -5.89
C SER A 350 22.43 -39.77 -5.02
N GLN A 351 22.28 -39.93 -3.70
CA GLN A 351 21.89 -38.87 -2.74
C GLN A 351 20.59 -38.11 -3.09
N SER A 352 19.77 -38.64 -4.01
CA SER A 352 18.58 -37.98 -4.55
C SER A 352 17.41 -38.96 -4.64
N ILE A 353 16.22 -38.50 -4.22
CA ILE A 353 15.01 -39.34 -4.18
C ILE A 353 14.37 -39.36 -5.58
N LEU A 354 14.92 -40.20 -6.46
CA LEU A 354 14.39 -40.47 -7.79
C LEU A 354 13.23 -41.49 -7.70
N PRO A 355 12.19 -41.38 -8.54
CA PRO A 355 11.10 -42.36 -8.54
C PRO A 355 11.57 -43.75 -9.00
N PRO A 356 10.97 -44.85 -8.50
CA PRO A 356 11.33 -46.20 -8.91
C PRO A 356 11.00 -46.45 -10.39
N LYS A 357 11.86 -47.23 -11.07
CA LYS A 357 11.83 -47.41 -12.53
C LYS A 357 10.53 -48.09 -12.99
N GLY A 358 9.67 -47.31 -13.63
CA GLY A 358 8.39 -47.73 -14.21
C GLY A 358 7.15 -47.25 -13.46
N ALA A 359 7.30 -46.52 -12.34
CA ALA A 359 6.17 -45.86 -11.68
C ALA A 359 5.62 -44.70 -12.53
N SER A 360 4.30 -44.56 -12.59
CA SER A 360 3.64 -43.44 -13.26
C SER A 360 3.53 -42.20 -12.37
N GLU A 361 3.47 -41.02 -12.98
CA GLU A 361 3.31 -39.76 -12.23
C GLU A 361 1.99 -39.73 -11.43
N ILE A 362 0.93 -40.40 -11.89
CA ILE A 362 -0.34 -40.47 -11.14
C ILE A 362 -0.21 -41.32 -9.86
N GLU A 363 0.49 -42.45 -9.88
CA GLU A 363 0.80 -43.24 -8.67
C GLU A 363 1.68 -42.43 -7.71
N ILE A 364 2.71 -41.77 -8.25
CA ILE A 364 3.64 -40.89 -7.52
C ILE A 364 2.91 -39.78 -6.76
N LYS A 365 1.93 -39.11 -7.39
CA LYS A 365 1.11 -38.05 -6.75
C LYS A 365 0.12 -38.65 -5.76
N THR A 366 -0.53 -39.77 -6.10
CA THR A 366 -1.53 -40.43 -5.24
C THR A 366 -0.90 -40.89 -3.92
N GLN A 367 0.27 -41.53 -3.97
CA GLN A 367 0.94 -42.01 -2.77
C GLN A 367 1.46 -40.86 -1.89
N GLN A 368 1.96 -39.77 -2.50
CA GLN A 368 2.31 -38.53 -1.77
C GLN A 368 1.09 -37.89 -1.10
N LEU A 369 -0.06 -37.86 -1.77
CA LEU A 369 -1.30 -37.32 -1.21
C LEU A 369 -1.76 -38.17 -0.01
N GLN A 370 -1.77 -39.49 -0.13
CA GLN A 370 -2.06 -40.38 1.00
C GLN A 370 -1.11 -40.11 2.18
N LYS A 371 0.20 -40.01 1.93
CA LYS A 371 1.20 -39.78 2.97
C LYS A 371 1.07 -38.42 3.66
N LEU A 372 0.62 -37.39 2.93
CA LEU A 372 0.25 -36.09 3.50
C LEU A 372 -1.02 -36.17 4.36
N LEU A 373 -2.06 -36.84 3.88
CA LEU A 373 -3.32 -37.02 4.62
C LEU A 373 -3.08 -37.76 5.94
N GLU A 374 -2.32 -38.86 5.93
CA GLU A 374 -1.89 -39.58 7.14
C GLU A 374 -1.15 -38.65 8.14
N ASN A 375 -0.22 -37.82 7.65
CA ASN A 375 0.51 -36.86 8.49
C ASN A 375 -0.41 -35.79 9.10
N LEU A 376 -1.38 -35.29 8.32
CA LEU A 376 -2.34 -34.28 8.75
C LEU A 376 -3.36 -34.85 9.75
N GLU A 377 -3.83 -36.07 9.54
CA GLU A 377 -4.69 -36.81 10.48
C GLU A 377 -3.95 -37.04 11.81
N ILE A 378 -2.69 -37.51 11.78
CA ILE A 378 -1.86 -37.64 12.99
C ILE A 378 -1.73 -36.29 13.72
N HIS A 379 -1.55 -35.18 13.00
CA HIS A 379 -1.51 -33.85 13.62
C HIS A 379 -2.87 -33.45 14.24
N MET A 380 -3.98 -33.72 13.56
CA MET A 380 -5.33 -33.48 14.08
C MET A 380 -5.62 -34.30 15.34
N ILE A 381 -5.26 -35.59 15.35
CA ILE A 381 -5.36 -36.47 16.52
C ILE A 381 -4.50 -35.93 17.67
N GLN A 382 -3.27 -35.49 17.41
CA GLN A 382 -2.41 -34.87 18.43
C GLN A 382 -2.98 -33.55 18.98
N GLU A 383 -3.65 -32.72 18.16
CA GLU A 383 -4.33 -31.51 18.63
C GLU A 383 -5.56 -31.84 19.48
N VAL A 384 -6.36 -32.85 19.09
CA VAL A 384 -7.50 -33.33 19.88
C VAL A 384 -7.02 -33.91 21.21
N LEU A 385 -5.99 -34.76 21.23
CA LEU A 385 -5.38 -35.27 22.46
C LEU A 385 -4.83 -34.14 23.34
N ARG A 386 -4.23 -33.09 22.75
CA ARG A 386 -3.74 -31.92 23.50
C ARG A 386 -4.88 -31.08 24.08
N LYS A 387 -6.02 -30.97 23.40
CA LYS A 387 -7.24 -30.35 23.94
C LYS A 387 -7.80 -31.20 25.08
N VAL A 388 -8.02 -32.50 24.88
CA VAL A 388 -8.50 -33.43 25.91
C VAL A 388 -7.61 -33.39 27.16
N ASN A 389 -6.28 -33.40 27.00
CA ASN A 389 -5.35 -33.30 28.12
C ASN A 389 -5.41 -31.94 28.84
N ARG A 390 -5.73 -30.84 28.15
CA ARG A 390 -5.98 -29.53 28.78
C ARG A 390 -7.29 -29.55 29.57
N GLU A 391 -8.38 -30.06 29.00
CA GLU A 391 -9.67 -30.17 29.71
C GLU A 391 -9.56 -31.09 30.93
N ILE A 392 -8.86 -32.23 30.82
CA ILE A 392 -8.55 -33.11 31.96
C ILE A 392 -7.73 -32.37 33.02
N ALA A 393 -6.72 -31.59 32.63
CA ALA A 393 -5.94 -30.80 33.58
C ALA A 393 -6.78 -29.71 34.28
N LEU A 394 -7.72 -29.07 33.56
CA LEU A 394 -8.67 -28.10 34.13
C LEU A 394 -9.64 -28.78 35.12
N VAL A 395 -10.22 -29.92 34.75
CA VAL A 395 -11.09 -30.71 35.64
C VAL A 395 -10.35 -31.17 36.91
N ILE A 396 -9.08 -31.58 36.78
CA ILE A 396 -8.23 -31.92 37.92
C ILE A 396 -7.94 -30.67 38.78
N SER A 397 -7.62 -29.52 38.17
CA SER A 397 -7.35 -28.29 38.92
C SER A 397 -8.58 -27.80 39.68
N GLU A 398 -9.78 -27.81 39.07
CA GLU A 398 -11.02 -27.48 39.76
C GLU A 398 -11.31 -28.43 40.92
N LYS A 399 -11.14 -29.74 40.71
CA LYS A 399 -11.31 -30.75 41.76
C LYS A 399 -10.31 -30.58 42.92
N SER A 400 -9.17 -29.93 42.68
CA SER A 400 -8.16 -29.62 43.69
C SER A 400 -8.32 -28.25 44.38
N LYS A 401 -9.28 -27.41 43.97
CA LYS A 401 -9.57 -26.15 44.66
C LYS A 401 -10.22 -26.44 46.03
N GLU A 402 -9.50 -26.18 47.12
CA GLU A 402 -10.03 -26.30 48.50
C GLU A 402 -11.11 -25.25 48.82
N GLN A 403 -11.21 -24.19 48.02
CA GLN A 403 -12.19 -23.12 48.21
C GLN A 403 -13.59 -23.58 47.81
N CYS A 404 -14.60 -23.24 48.62
CA CYS A 404 -16.02 -23.48 48.32
C CYS A 404 -16.56 -22.55 47.22
N THR A 405 -15.99 -22.62 46.02
CA THR A 405 -16.44 -21.91 44.81
C THR A 405 -17.14 -22.86 43.83
N LEU A 406 -17.99 -22.33 42.97
CA LEU A 406 -18.52 -23.06 41.83
C LEU A 406 -17.42 -23.26 40.77
N PRO A 407 -17.36 -24.42 40.07
CA PRO A 407 -16.34 -24.73 39.06
C PRO A 407 -16.66 -24.05 37.71
N THR A 408 -16.78 -22.72 37.74
CA THR A 408 -17.16 -21.87 36.61
C THR A 408 -16.17 -21.93 35.45
N ASP A 409 -14.89 -22.18 35.73
CA ASP A 409 -13.84 -22.30 34.71
C ASP A 409 -14.08 -23.48 33.73
N LEU A 410 -14.84 -24.53 34.11
CA LEU A 410 -15.22 -25.64 33.20
C LEU A 410 -16.33 -25.28 32.21
N TRP A 411 -17.12 -24.25 32.52
CA TRP A 411 -18.24 -23.79 31.68
C TRP A 411 -17.88 -22.52 30.90
N LYS A 412 -16.60 -22.12 30.95
CA LYS A 412 -16.05 -20.91 30.37
C LYS A 412 -15.77 -21.09 28.89
N HIS A 413 -16.41 -20.29 28.04
CA HIS A 413 -16.12 -20.32 26.61
C HIS A 413 -14.68 -19.86 26.35
N HIS A 414 -13.90 -20.61 25.55
CA HIS A 414 -12.43 -20.44 25.39
C HIS A 414 -11.93 -19.07 24.90
N VAL A 415 -12.85 -18.16 24.56
CA VAL A 415 -12.59 -16.79 24.08
C VAL A 415 -12.49 -15.79 25.26
N MET A 416 -13.20 -16.07 26.36
CA MET A 416 -13.14 -15.26 27.58
C MET A 416 -11.83 -15.56 28.32
N LYS A 417 -11.11 -14.50 28.74
CA LYS A 417 -9.83 -14.64 29.46
C LYS A 417 -9.98 -14.33 30.95
N GLU A 418 -10.92 -13.46 31.27
CA GLU A 418 -11.33 -13.02 32.61
C GLU A 418 -11.73 -14.23 33.46
N ASN A 419 -11.12 -14.41 34.63
CA ASN A 419 -11.50 -15.49 35.55
C ASN A 419 -12.66 -15.01 36.43
N PHE A 420 -13.78 -15.72 36.39
CA PHE A 420 -15.00 -15.39 37.13
C PHE A 420 -15.30 -16.51 38.12
N SER A 421 -15.05 -16.29 39.40
CA SER A 421 -15.35 -17.23 40.49
C SER A 421 -16.53 -16.75 41.32
N VAL A 422 -17.41 -17.67 41.70
CA VAL A 422 -18.58 -17.41 42.56
C VAL A 422 -18.54 -18.37 43.74
N SER A 423 -18.75 -17.88 44.96
CA SER A 423 -18.86 -18.74 46.14
C SER A 423 -20.08 -19.66 46.05
N ARG A 424 -19.92 -20.96 46.33
CA ARG A 424 -21.04 -21.90 46.44
C ARG A 424 -21.95 -21.47 47.61
N PRO A 425 -23.22 -21.12 47.37
CA PRO A 425 -24.12 -20.67 48.43
C PRO A 425 -24.63 -21.85 49.25
N GLN A 426 -24.15 -22.00 50.49
CA GLN A 426 -24.54 -23.04 51.45
C GLN A 426 -25.95 -22.81 52.07
N ILE A 427 -26.92 -22.37 51.27
CA ILE A 427 -28.24 -21.93 51.78
C ILE A 427 -29.04 -23.13 52.30
N VAL A 428 -29.05 -24.24 51.55
CA VAL A 428 -29.81 -25.44 51.91
C VAL A 428 -29.19 -26.10 53.14
N GLU A 429 -27.86 -26.17 53.18
CA GLU A 429 -27.09 -26.74 54.29
C GLU A 429 -27.33 -25.95 55.59
N LYS A 430 -27.27 -24.60 55.54
CA LYS A 430 -27.57 -23.73 56.69
C LYS A 430 -29.05 -23.78 57.10
N PHE A 431 -29.97 -23.86 56.15
CA PHE A 431 -31.39 -23.97 56.44
C PHE A 431 -31.72 -25.30 57.13
N ILE A 432 -31.19 -26.42 56.64
CA ILE A 432 -31.35 -27.74 57.28
C ILE A 432 -30.74 -27.71 58.69
N GLN A 433 -29.55 -27.13 58.86
CA GLN A 433 -28.92 -27.00 60.18
C GLN A 433 -29.84 -26.23 61.16
N ARG A 434 -30.30 -25.03 60.80
CA ARG A 434 -31.20 -24.22 61.65
C ARG A 434 -32.56 -24.89 61.89
N LEU A 435 -33.12 -25.56 60.89
CA LEU A 435 -34.36 -26.30 61.04
C LEU A 435 -34.21 -27.41 62.10
N MET A 436 -33.10 -28.14 62.05
CA MET A 436 -32.74 -29.22 62.98
C MET A 436 -32.16 -28.74 64.33
N GLU A 437 -32.09 -27.44 64.62
CA GLU A 437 -31.67 -26.93 65.93
C GLU A 437 -32.76 -27.06 67.01
N ASN A 438 -34.06 -26.98 66.64
CA ASN A 438 -35.19 -27.05 67.59
C ASN A 438 -36.32 -28.00 67.13
N TYR A 439 -35.97 -29.17 66.58
CA TYR A 439 -36.96 -30.20 66.22
C TYR A 439 -37.51 -30.95 67.44
N GLN A 440 -38.71 -31.49 67.32
CA GLN A 440 -39.29 -32.42 68.31
C GLN A 440 -39.46 -33.79 67.65
N ASP A 441 -38.74 -34.78 68.17
CA ASP A 441 -38.71 -36.14 67.65
C ASP A 441 -39.88 -36.97 68.20
N GLY A 442 -40.78 -37.40 67.31
CA GLY A 442 -41.88 -38.33 67.59
C GLY A 442 -41.59 -39.78 67.17
N GLY A 443 -40.35 -40.12 66.82
CA GLY A 443 -39.89 -41.46 66.43
C GLY A 443 -40.29 -41.90 65.02
N LEU A 444 -41.53 -41.61 64.60
CA LEU A 444 -42.01 -41.80 63.21
C LEU A 444 -42.27 -40.48 62.48
N GLU A 445 -42.49 -39.39 63.22
CA GLU A 445 -42.76 -38.06 62.68
C GLU A 445 -41.87 -37.02 63.37
N ILE A 446 -41.26 -36.12 62.58
CA ILE A 446 -40.51 -34.97 63.09
C ILE A 446 -41.47 -33.77 63.09
N THR A 447 -41.66 -33.16 64.26
CA THR A 447 -42.55 -32.00 64.41
C THR A 447 -41.76 -30.73 64.73
N PHE A 448 -42.21 -29.60 64.18
CA PHE A 448 -41.58 -28.29 64.35
C PHE A 448 -42.59 -27.32 64.94
N ARG A 449 -42.16 -26.48 65.89
CA ARG A 449 -42.99 -25.37 66.38
C ARG A 449 -43.16 -24.35 65.26
N LYS A 450 -44.39 -23.84 65.10
CA LYS A 450 -44.73 -22.84 64.07
C LYS A 450 -43.75 -21.66 64.10
N ASP A 451 -43.52 -21.08 65.27
CA ASP A 451 -42.69 -19.89 65.46
C ASP A 451 -41.21 -20.14 65.07
N HIS A 452 -40.70 -21.37 65.29
CA HIS A 452 -39.37 -21.79 64.85
C HIS A 452 -39.31 -21.96 63.33
N LEU A 453 -40.34 -22.59 62.72
CA LEU A 453 -40.42 -22.74 61.27
C LEU A 453 -40.52 -21.37 60.57
N GLU A 454 -41.31 -20.44 61.10
CA GLU A 454 -41.40 -19.06 60.59
C GLU A 454 -40.06 -18.32 60.73
N ALA A 455 -39.34 -18.47 61.85
CA ALA A 455 -38.00 -17.93 62.01
C ALA A 455 -36.99 -18.53 61.01
N CYS A 456 -37.02 -19.85 60.79
CA CYS A 456 -36.18 -20.52 59.78
C CYS A 456 -36.50 -20.06 58.35
N LEU A 457 -37.77 -19.85 58.01
CA LEU A 457 -38.19 -19.37 56.69
C LEU A 457 -37.84 -17.89 56.45
N LEU A 458 -37.97 -17.03 57.47
CA LEU A 458 -37.47 -15.65 57.42
C LEU A 458 -35.94 -15.62 57.25
N SER A 459 -35.23 -16.48 58.00
CA SER A 459 -33.78 -16.64 57.90
C SER A 459 -33.33 -17.14 56.52
N LEU A 460 -34.07 -18.09 55.92
CA LEU A 460 -33.88 -18.54 54.54
C LEU A 460 -34.09 -17.39 53.54
N GLY A 461 -35.13 -16.58 53.70
CA GLY A 461 -35.35 -15.39 52.89
C GLY A 461 -34.19 -14.41 52.92
N CYS A 462 -33.64 -14.14 54.11
CA CYS A 462 -32.44 -13.31 54.27
C CYS A 462 -31.21 -13.89 53.58
N ASP A 463 -30.91 -15.19 53.74
CA ASP A 463 -29.76 -15.84 53.09
C ASP A 463 -29.92 -15.91 51.56
N VAL A 464 -31.15 -16.08 51.05
CA VAL A 464 -31.48 -16.02 49.62
C VAL A 464 -31.26 -14.62 49.04
N MET A 465 -31.70 -13.57 49.74
CA MET A 465 -31.49 -12.17 49.33
C MET A 465 -30.01 -11.75 49.41
N ALA A 466 -29.29 -12.22 50.43
CA ALA A 466 -27.84 -11.98 50.55
C ALA A 466 -27.05 -12.62 49.39
N ARG A 467 -27.44 -13.84 48.96
CA ARG A 467 -26.89 -14.46 47.75
C ARG A 467 -27.20 -13.65 46.51
N GLU A 468 -28.45 -13.24 46.25
CA GLU A 468 -28.74 -12.49 45.01
C GLU A 468 -28.04 -11.14 44.95
N ARG A 469 -27.88 -10.48 46.11
CA ARG A 469 -27.04 -9.28 46.21
C ARG A 469 -25.58 -9.57 45.86
N SER A 470 -24.98 -10.61 46.46
CA SER A 470 -23.60 -11.00 46.20
C SER A 470 -23.37 -11.45 44.75
N ASN A 471 -24.35 -12.15 44.14
CA ASN A 471 -24.37 -12.50 42.72
C ASN A 471 -24.37 -11.23 41.86
N PHE A 472 -25.29 -10.30 42.11
CA PHE A 472 -25.40 -9.05 41.34
C PHE A 472 -24.11 -8.22 41.43
N GLU A 473 -23.55 -8.05 42.62
CA GLU A 473 -22.29 -7.35 42.83
C GLU A 473 -21.13 -8.05 42.10
N SER A 474 -21.06 -9.39 42.13
CA SER A 474 -20.05 -10.18 41.40
C SER A 474 -20.17 -10.08 39.88
N TYR A 475 -21.39 -10.19 39.33
CA TYR A 475 -21.63 -10.04 37.89
C TYR A 475 -21.36 -8.60 37.42
N SER A 476 -21.76 -7.59 38.19
CA SER A 476 -21.49 -6.19 37.88
C SER A 476 -19.99 -5.91 37.80
N MET A 477 -19.20 -6.40 38.76
CA MET A 477 -17.73 -6.30 38.71
C MET A 477 -17.14 -7.05 37.50
N CYS A 478 -17.69 -8.21 37.14
CA CYS A 478 -17.25 -8.96 35.95
C CYS A 478 -17.49 -8.16 34.66
N TYR A 479 -18.67 -7.56 34.48
CA TYR A 479 -18.98 -6.74 33.31
C TYR A 479 -18.12 -5.47 33.24
N GLU A 480 -17.88 -4.77 34.35
CA GLU A 480 -16.98 -3.60 34.34
C GLU A 480 -15.53 -3.99 33.98
N HIS A 481 -14.99 -5.10 34.51
CA HIS A 481 -13.65 -5.57 34.10
C HIS A 481 -13.58 -5.93 32.60
N VAL A 482 -14.63 -6.54 32.04
CA VAL A 482 -14.70 -6.83 30.59
C VAL A 482 -14.78 -5.54 29.77
N LEU A 483 -15.58 -4.55 30.20
CA LEU A 483 -15.68 -3.24 29.56
C LEU A 483 -14.36 -2.45 29.65
N GLU A 484 -13.65 -2.52 30.78
CA GLU A 484 -12.35 -1.86 30.95
C GLU A 484 -11.29 -2.51 30.06
N HIS A 485 -11.18 -3.85 30.04
CA HIS A 485 -10.28 -4.57 29.14
C HIS A 485 -10.59 -4.32 27.66
N ALA A 486 -11.87 -4.19 27.29
CA ALA A 486 -12.28 -3.80 25.94
C ALA A 486 -11.85 -2.35 25.61
N ARG A 487 -12.05 -1.39 26.52
CA ARG A 487 -11.56 -0.01 26.39
C ARG A 487 -10.04 0.04 26.26
N GLN A 488 -9.29 -0.67 27.11
CA GLN A 488 -7.82 -0.74 27.07
C GLN A 488 -7.31 -1.29 25.72
N LYS A 489 -7.95 -2.35 25.18
CA LYS A 489 -7.64 -2.87 23.84
C LYS A 489 -8.01 -1.91 22.71
N LEU A 490 -9.12 -1.19 22.84
CA LEU A 490 -9.49 -0.16 21.86
C LEU A 490 -8.43 0.93 21.83
N CYS A 491 -8.04 1.49 22.98
CA CYS A 491 -6.97 2.47 23.08
C CYS A 491 -5.62 1.95 22.56
N GLN A 492 -5.29 0.68 22.78
CA GLN A 492 -4.08 0.05 22.20
C GLN A 492 -4.16 -0.03 20.67
N LYS A 493 -5.32 -0.39 20.09
CA LYS A 493 -5.51 -0.43 18.63
C LYS A 493 -5.61 0.96 18.01
N GLU A 494 -6.18 1.93 18.70
CA GLU A 494 -6.12 3.34 18.32
C GLU A 494 -4.67 3.83 18.33
N GLN A 495 -3.85 3.48 19.33
CA GLN A 495 -2.42 3.81 19.37
C GLN A 495 -1.61 3.10 18.27
N GLU A 496 -1.87 1.82 17.99
CA GLU A 496 -1.27 1.13 16.83
C GLU A 496 -1.64 1.83 15.51
N LEU A 497 -2.91 2.20 15.33
CA LEU A 497 -3.37 2.94 14.16
C LEU A 497 -2.75 4.34 14.09
N ASP A 498 -2.57 5.04 15.21
CA ASP A 498 -1.96 6.37 15.26
C ASP A 498 -0.44 6.30 15.01
N ILE A 499 0.22 5.20 15.38
CA ILE A 499 1.62 4.90 15.01
C ILE A 499 1.72 4.58 13.52
N ILE A 500 0.88 3.67 13.00
CA ILE A 500 0.82 3.34 11.57
C ILE A 500 0.52 4.60 10.75
N ARG A 501 -0.37 5.47 11.24
CA ARG A 501 -0.69 6.76 10.64
C ARG A 501 0.53 7.68 10.64
N ARG A 502 1.23 7.89 11.76
CA ARG A 502 2.45 8.72 11.80
C ARG A 502 3.65 8.14 11.04
N VAL A 503 3.63 6.84 10.71
CA VAL A 503 4.61 6.17 9.84
C VAL A 503 4.19 6.22 8.36
N SER A 504 2.90 6.35 8.08
CA SER A 504 2.32 6.40 6.73
C SER A 504 1.95 7.83 6.27
N ASP A 505 1.90 8.80 7.18
CA ASP A 505 1.86 10.24 6.93
C ASP A 505 3.27 10.64 6.47
N PRO A 506 3.48 10.91 5.17
CA PRO A 506 4.77 11.40 4.71
C PRO A 506 4.94 12.86 5.14
N PRO A 507 6.13 13.47 4.99
CA PRO A 507 6.17 14.93 4.87
C PRO A 507 5.21 15.37 3.75
N GLU A 508 4.49 16.48 3.94
CA GLU A 508 3.43 16.92 3.02
C GLU A 508 3.90 17.02 1.55
N ASP A 509 5.21 17.25 1.34
CA ASP A 509 5.91 17.19 0.06
C ASP A 509 5.68 15.89 -0.73
N ASN A 510 5.66 14.69 -0.12
CA ASN A 510 5.58 13.45 -0.91
C ASN A 510 4.20 13.25 -1.55
N ALA A 511 3.12 13.77 -0.93
CA ALA A 511 1.81 13.80 -1.55
C ALA A 511 1.79 14.77 -2.75
N GLY A 512 2.51 15.90 -2.64
CA GLY A 512 2.80 16.80 -3.75
C GLY A 512 3.60 16.11 -4.87
N GLN A 513 4.72 15.47 -4.55
CA GLN A 513 5.57 14.76 -5.51
C GLN A 513 4.83 13.61 -6.21
N VAL A 514 3.98 12.85 -5.51
CA VAL A 514 3.15 11.81 -6.15
C VAL A 514 2.06 12.44 -7.04
N ALA A 515 1.51 13.60 -6.67
CA ALA A 515 0.58 14.34 -7.54
C ALA A 515 1.30 14.93 -8.78
N GLU A 516 2.52 15.44 -8.64
CA GLU A 516 3.33 15.96 -9.75
C GLU A 516 3.85 14.83 -10.66
N LEU A 517 4.30 13.71 -10.09
CA LEU A 517 4.74 12.54 -10.85
C LEU A 517 3.56 11.92 -11.61
N SER A 518 2.40 11.75 -10.97
CA SER A 518 1.19 11.24 -11.65
C SER A 518 0.64 12.24 -12.68
N HIS A 519 0.73 13.56 -12.43
CA HIS A 519 0.40 14.57 -13.44
C HIS A 519 1.36 14.51 -14.64
N THR A 520 2.66 14.34 -14.39
CA THR A 520 3.70 14.17 -15.42
C THR A 520 3.44 12.91 -16.25
N MET A 521 3.23 11.75 -15.61
CA MET A 521 2.85 10.51 -16.30
C MET A 521 1.53 10.65 -17.08
N ILE A 522 0.54 11.40 -16.56
CA ILE A 522 -0.70 11.69 -17.31
C ILE A 522 -0.42 12.57 -18.53
N MET A 523 0.47 13.56 -18.43
CA MET A 523 0.89 14.37 -19.58
C MET A 523 1.67 13.55 -20.61
N GLU A 524 2.58 12.68 -20.17
CA GLU A 524 3.34 11.75 -21.03
C GLU A 524 2.40 10.76 -21.73
N ILE A 525 1.50 10.11 -21.00
CA ILE A 525 0.47 9.22 -21.57
C ILE A 525 -0.42 9.99 -22.56
N THR A 526 -0.74 11.25 -22.29
CA THR A 526 -1.53 12.09 -23.22
C THR A 526 -0.74 12.46 -24.47
N ALA A 527 0.55 12.79 -24.34
CA ALA A 527 1.44 13.08 -25.47
C ALA A 527 1.74 11.83 -26.32
N LEU A 528 1.89 10.66 -25.68
CA LEU A 528 2.05 9.36 -26.35
C LEU A 528 0.75 8.95 -27.07
N ARG A 529 -0.42 9.21 -26.48
CA ARG A 529 -1.72 9.02 -27.16
C ARG A 529 -1.91 9.96 -28.35
N ALA A 530 -1.48 11.22 -28.25
CA ALA A 530 -1.49 12.14 -29.39
C ALA A 530 -0.57 11.65 -30.52
N ARG A 531 0.67 11.24 -30.19
CA ARG A 531 1.59 10.63 -31.16
C ARG A 531 1.07 9.33 -31.76
N LEU A 532 0.34 8.50 -30.99
CA LEU A 532 -0.35 7.33 -31.53
C LEU A 532 -1.36 7.75 -32.60
N THR A 533 -2.25 8.71 -32.31
CA THR A 533 -3.25 9.15 -33.27
C THR A 533 -2.65 9.85 -34.49
N ASP A 534 -1.56 10.59 -34.34
CA ASP A 534 -0.83 11.20 -35.46
C ASP A 534 -0.24 10.10 -36.38
N LEU A 535 0.41 9.09 -35.81
CA LEU A 535 0.97 7.95 -36.55
C LEU A 535 -0.10 7.05 -37.17
N GLU A 536 -1.25 6.89 -36.51
CA GLU A 536 -2.42 6.19 -37.06
C GLU A 536 -2.97 6.94 -38.28
N GLU A 537 -3.10 8.27 -38.23
CA GLU A 537 -3.51 9.07 -39.39
C GLU A 537 -2.46 9.03 -40.52
N GLU A 538 -1.16 9.13 -40.22
CA GLU A 538 -0.09 8.97 -41.21
C GLU A 538 -0.16 7.61 -41.90
N ASN A 539 -0.31 6.52 -41.15
CA ASN A 539 -0.44 5.17 -41.70
C ASN A 539 -1.71 5.00 -42.56
N LEU A 540 -2.85 5.55 -42.10
CA LEU A 540 -4.11 5.54 -42.87
C LEU A 540 -3.98 6.39 -44.16
N ASN A 541 -3.16 7.44 -44.15
CA ASN A 541 -2.85 8.22 -45.34
C ASN A 541 -1.86 7.53 -46.29
N LEU A 542 -0.83 6.83 -45.77
CA LEU A 542 0.06 5.97 -46.56
C LEU A 542 -0.70 4.81 -47.23
N HIS A 543 -1.64 4.17 -46.51
CA HIS A 543 -2.50 3.14 -47.11
C HIS A 543 -3.43 3.68 -48.21
N LYS A 544 -3.90 4.94 -48.12
CA LYS A 544 -4.62 5.61 -49.23
C LYS A 544 -3.69 5.89 -50.41
N GLN A 545 -2.49 6.39 -50.14
CA GLN A 545 -1.46 6.70 -51.14
C GLN A 545 -1.09 5.45 -51.96
N ILE A 546 -0.68 4.37 -51.29
CA ILE A 546 -0.32 3.08 -51.91
C ILE A 546 -1.49 2.51 -52.72
N ARG A 547 -2.72 2.56 -52.18
CA ARG A 547 -3.92 2.08 -52.91
C ARG A 547 -4.17 2.88 -54.19
N LYS A 548 -3.92 4.19 -54.15
CA LYS A 548 -4.07 5.08 -55.31
C LYS A 548 -2.96 4.86 -56.33
N GLU A 549 -1.72 4.67 -55.90
CA GLU A 549 -0.58 4.37 -56.77
C GLU A 549 -0.80 3.03 -57.51
N VAL A 550 -1.20 1.97 -56.79
CA VAL A 550 -1.57 0.67 -57.38
C VAL A 550 -2.76 0.79 -58.34
N GLN A 551 -3.72 1.67 -58.07
CA GLN A 551 -4.82 1.94 -59.00
C GLN A 551 -4.34 2.66 -60.27
N GLU A 552 -3.47 3.67 -60.14
CA GLU A 552 -2.90 4.41 -61.29
C GLU A 552 -1.99 3.52 -62.15
N GLU A 553 -1.19 2.63 -61.55
CA GLU A 553 -0.43 1.60 -62.26
C GLU A 553 -1.34 0.61 -63.00
N TYR A 554 -2.42 0.16 -62.35
CA TYR A 554 -3.40 -0.75 -62.96
C TYR A 554 -4.16 -0.09 -64.12
N GLU A 555 -4.60 1.16 -63.96
CA GLU A 555 -5.26 1.91 -65.03
C GLU A 555 -4.31 2.16 -66.21
N ALA A 556 -3.04 2.48 -65.96
CA ALA A 556 -2.02 2.60 -67.00
C ALA A 556 -1.76 1.27 -67.73
N LEU A 557 -1.70 0.15 -67.00
CA LEU A 557 -1.55 -1.19 -67.59
C LEU A 557 -2.76 -1.58 -68.45
N VAL A 558 -3.98 -1.28 -68.01
CA VAL A 558 -5.21 -1.52 -68.77
C VAL A 558 -5.26 -0.66 -70.03
N GLN A 559 -4.85 0.62 -69.95
CA GLN A 559 -4.73 1.49 -71.13
C GLN A 559 -3.68 0.97 -72.12
N ALA A 560 -2.51 0.53 -71.64
CA ALA A 560 -1.47 -0.06 -72.49
C ALA A 560 -1.93 -1.35 -73.18
N LEU A 561 -2.62 -2.24 -72.45
CA LEU A 561 -3.27 -3.43 -73.02
C LEU A 561 -4.30 -3.07 -74.09
N PHE A 562 -5.16 -2.07 -73.83
CA PHE A 562 -6.17 -1.65 -74.80
C PHE A 562 -5.55 -1.08 -76.08
N MET A 563 -4.48 -0.28 -75.96
CA MET A 563 -3.71 0.23 -77.11
C MET A 563 -3.02 -0.91 -77.88
N ALA A 564 -2.47 -1.91 -77.19
CA ALA A 564 -1.90 -3.09 -77.84
C ALA A 564 -2.97 -3.91 -78.60
N CYS A 565 -4.16 -4.10 -78.01
CA CYS A 565 -5.29 -4.76 -78.67
C CYS A 565 -5.76 -3.99 -79.92
N LEU A 566 -5.81 -2.64 -79.86
CA LEU A 566 -6.12 -1.82 -81.03
C LEU A 566 -5.05 -1.97 -82.13
N HIS A 567 -3.77 -1.96 -81.79
CA HIS A 567 -2.69 -2.12 -82.77
C HIS A 567 -2.66 -3.52 -83.41
N ILE A 568 -2.88 -4.57 -82.62
CA ILE A 568 -3.04 -5.95 -83.12
C ILE A 568 -4.24 -6.03 -84.07
N LYS A 569 -5.34 -5.34 -83.75
CA LYS A 569 -6.49 -5.26 -84.65
C LYS A 569 -6.17 -4.52 -85.95
N GLU A 570 -5.53 -3.35 -85.90
CA GLU A 570 -5.11 -2.65 -87.12
C GLU A 570 -4.23 -3.54 -88.01
N LYS A 571 -3.28 -4.30 -87.42
CA LYS A 571 -2.46 -5.26 -88.16
C LYS A 571 -3.26 -6.45 -88.73
N LEU A 572 -4.32 -6.89 -88.05
CA LEU A 572 -5.23 -7.92 -88.57
C LEU A 572 -6.06 -7.40 -89.75
N ASP A 573 -6.66 -6.22 -89.61
CA ASP A 573 -7.45 -5.56 -90.65
C ASP A 573 -6.56 -5.24 -91.88
N GLU A 574 -5.32 -4.78 -91.67
CA GLU A 574 -4.32 -4.52 -92.73
C GLU A 574 -3.87 -5.81 -93.44
N ASN A 575 -3.60 -6.89 -92.69
CA ASN A 575 -3.31 -8.21 -93.27
C ASN A 575 -4.51 -8.79 -94.04
N GLN A 576 -5.75 -8.56 -93.59
CA GLN A 576 -6.95 -8.98 -94.30
C GLN A 576 -7.11 -8.22 -95.63
N ILE A 577 -6.85 -6.91 -95.65
CA ILE A 577 -6.85 -6.11 -96.88
C ILE A 577 -5.78 -6.62 -97.85
N ASN A 578 -4.55 -6.86 -97.38
CA ASN A 578 -3.46 -7.41 -98.20
C ASN A 578 -3.80 -8.80 -98.76
N LEU A 579 -4.44 -9.67 -97.97
CA LEU A 579 -4.88 -10.99 -98.43
C LEU A 579 -5.97 -10.90 -99.50
N ILE A 580 -6.94 -10.00 -99.33
CA ILE A 580 -7.98 -9.73 -100.34
C ILE A 580 -7.34 -9.19 -101.63
N GLN A 581 -6.41 -8.24 -101.52
CA GLN A 581 -5.68 -7.68 -102.67
C GLN A 581 -4.94 -8.78 -103.44
N ASN A 582 -4.14 -9.61 -102.75
CA ASN A 582 -3.40 -10.72 -103.37
C ASN A 582 -4.34 -11.74 -104.06
N VAL A 583 -5.52 -12.02 -103.48
CA VAL A 583 -6.52 -12.91 -104.08
C VAL A 583 -7.18 -12.27 -105.31
N CYS A 584 -7.48 -10.97 -105.26
CA CYS A 584 -7.99 -10.23 -106.41
C CYS A 584 -6.95 -10.15 -107.55
N GLU A 585 -5.68 -9.96 -107.24
CA GLU A 585 -4.57 -9.98 -108.20
C GLU A 585 -4.41 -11.36 -108.83
N LEU A 586 -4.36 -12.44 -108.04
CA LEU A 586 -4.30 -13.82 -108.55
C LEU A 586 -5.52 -14.18 -109.43
N ILE A 587 -6.72 -13.73 -109.07
CA ILE A 587 -7.93 -13.87 -109.91
C ILE A 587 -7.79 -13.04 -111.20
N GLY A 588 -7.13 -11.89 -111.15
CA GLY A 588 -6.76 -11.08 -112.31
C GLY A 588 -5.79 -11.82 -113.24
N GLU A 589 -4.70 -12.36 -112.70
CA GLU A 589 -3.70 -13.15 -113.43
C GLU A 589 -4.33 -14.39 -114.09
N VAL A 590 -5.09 -15.19 -113.36
CA VAL A 590 -5.77 -16.37 -113.91
C VAL A 590 -6.82 -15.98 -114.97
N ARG A 591 -7.45 -14.80 -114.85
CA ARG A 591 -8.32 -14.26 -115.91
C ARG A 591 -7.54 -13.80 -117.14
N THR A 592 -6.40 -13.14 -116.99
CA THR A 592 -5.58 -12.70 -118.14
C THR A 592 -4.93 -13.90 -118.83
N GLU A 593 -4.38 -14.86 -118.08
CA GLU A 593 -3.88 -16.13 -118.61
C GLU A 593 -5.00 -16.91 -119.32
N GLY A 594 -6.19 -17.00 -118.73
CA GLY A 594 -7.36 -17.61 -119.37
C GLY A 594 -7.78 -16.90 -120.66
N ILE A 595 -7.81 -15.56 -120.66
CA ILE A 595 -8.11 -14.74 -121.84
C ILE A 595 -7.04 -14.91 -122.92
N ASP A 596 -5.76 -14.96 -122.57
CA ASP A 596 -4.66 -15.06 -123.54
C ASP A 596 -4.53 -16.49 -124.09
N ASN A 597 -4.74 -17.53 -123.29
CA ASN A 597 -4.95 -18.89 -123.78
C ASN A 597 -6.15 -18.98 -124.75
N LEU A 598 -7.24 -18.26 -124.46
CA LEU A 598 -8.43 -18.24 -125.32
C LEU A 598 -8.18 -17.41 -126.60
N LYS A 599 -7.38 -16.34 -126.55
CA LYS A 599 -6.86 -15.63 -127.74
C LYS A 599 -5.92 -16.52 -128.56
N GLU A 600 -5.10 -17.35 -127.92
CA GLU A 600 -4.12 -18.22 -128.58
C GLU A 600 -4.82 -19.41 -129.26
N LEU A 601 -5.85 -20.00 -128.60
CA LEU A 601 -6.84 -20.88 -129.23
C LEU A 601 -7.57 -20.20 -130.41
N LYS A 602 -8.02 -18.95 -130.26
CA LYS A 602 -8.68 -18.16 -131.32
C LYS A 602 -7.73 -17.72 -132.45
N LYS A 603 -6.41 -17.78 -132.25
CA LYS A 603 -5.39 -17.68 -133.32
C LYS A 603 -5.16 -19.02 -134.01
N LYS A 604 -5.14 -20.12 -133.25
CA LYS A 604 -5.01 -21.50 -133.78
C LYS A 604 -6.25 -21.93 -134.58
N TRP A 605 -7.43 -21.44 -134.23
CA TRP A 605 -8.69 -21.61 -134.95
C TRP A 605 -9.07 -20.33 -135.69
N GLY A 606 -8.53 -20.15 -136.91
CA GLY A 606 -8.77 -18.97 -137.73
C GLY A 606 -10.26 -18.74 -138.03
N SER A 607 -10.87 -17.76 -137.36
CA SER A 607 -12.29 -17.43 -137.51
C SER A 607 -12.49 -15.91 -137.58
N ALA A 608 -13.01 -15.44 -138.73
CA ALA A 608 -13.29 -14.04 -138.99
C ALA A 608 -14.75 -13.71 -138.67
N ARG A 609 -14.99 -13.04 -137.53
CA ARG A 609 -16.21 -12.24 -137.27
C ARG A 609 -15.86 -10.96 -136.52
N PRO A 610 -16.57 -9.85 -136.80
CA PRO A 610 -16.28 -8.56 -136.19
C PRO A 610 -16.70 -8.50 -134.72
N ASP A 611 -15.89 -7.73 -134.01
CA ASP A 611 -15.95 -7.29 -132.63
C ASP A 611 -17.33 -6.87 -132.08
N GLU A 612 -17.98 -7.78 -131.34
CA GLU A 612 -19.05 -7.45 -130.38
C GLU A 612 -18.50 -7.30 -128.93
N GLY A 613 -17.19 -7.48 -128.72
CA GLY A 613 -16.58 -7.58 -127.39
C GLY A 613 -16.29 -6.24 -126.72
N MET A 614 -16.01 -5.18 -127.49
CA MET A 614 -15.66 -3.86 -126.95
C MET A 614 -16.64 -3.31 -125.91
N LYS A 615 -17.96 -3.49 -126.11
CA LYS A 615 -18.98 -2.99 -125.15
C LYS A 615 -18.92 -3.71 -123.81
N GLU A 616 -18.68 -5.02 -123.83
CA GLU A 616 -18.64 -5.82 -122.60
C GLU A 616 -17.38 -5.51 -121.77
N ASN A 617 -16.26 -5.20 -122.44
CA ASN A 617 -15.04 -4.75 -121.78
C ASN A 617 -15.23 -3.37 -121.13
N SER A 618 -15.81 -2.39 -121.82
CA SER A 618 -16.03 -1.05 -121.24
C SER A 618 -16.92 -1.07 -119.99
N ALA A 619 -17.88 -2.00 -119.91
CA ALA A 619 -18.72 -2.18 -118.73
C ALA A 619 -17.96 -2.83 -117.56
N LYS A 620 -17.01 -3.74 -117.85
CA LYS A 620 -16.14 -4.37 -116.86
C LYS A 620 -15.09 -3.40 -116.30
N GLU A 621 -14.52 -2.54 -117.15
CA GLU A 621 -13.62 -1.45 -116.73
C GLU A 621 -14.33 -0.43 -115.83
N GLN A 622 -15.58 -0.05 -116.14
CA GLN A 622 -16.39 0.82 -115.29
C GLN A 622 -16.72 0.18 -113.93
N LEU A 623 -16.98 -1.14 -113.89
CA LEU A 623 -17.18 -1.86 -112.63
C LEU A 623 -15.90 -1.90 -111.79
N GLN A 624 -14.74 -2.19 -112.38
CA GLN A 624 -13.46 -2.16 -111.65
C GLN A 624 -13.15 -0.77 -111.09
N ALA A 625 -13.41 0.31 -111.85
CA ALA A 625 -13.24 1.67 -111.35
C ALA A 625 -14.13 1.94 -110.12
N LEU A 626 -15.41 1.52 -110.16
CA LEU A 626 -16.33 1.65 -109.04
C LEU A 626 -15.96 0.78 -107.83
N GLU A 627 -15.40 -0.41 -108.03
CA GLU A 627 -14.88 -1.25 -106.95
C GLU A 627 -13.63 -0.63 -106.29
N GLN A 628 -12.75 -0.02 -107.08
CA GLN A 628 -11.58 0.73 -106.60
C GLN A 628 -12.00 1.97 -105.79
N ASP A 629 -12.94 2.76 -106.32
CA ASP A 629 -13.47 3.96 -105.65
C ASP A 629 -14.17 3.60 -104.33
N ASN A 630 -15.01 2.56 -104.33
CA ASN A 630 -15.72 2.08 -103.13
C ASN A 630 -14.72 1.58 -102.06
N SER A 631 -13.64 0.91 -102.47
CA SER A 631 -12.55 0.50 -101.58
C SER A 631 -11.83 1.73 -100.96
N SER A 632 -11.59 2.77 -101.76
CA SER A 632 -11.01 4.03 -101.27
C SER A 632 -11.93 4.77 -100.27
N LEU A 633 -13.25 4.76 -100.53
CA LEU A 633 -14.27 5.35 -99.66
C LEU A 633 -14.39 4.58 -98.34
N ALA A 634 -14.33 3.25 -98.35
CA ALA A 634 -14.30 2.44 -97.13
C ALA A 634 -13.10 2.81 -96.23
N ALA A 635 -11.90 2.93 -96.82
CA ALA A 635 -10.70 3.37 -96.10
C ALA A 635 -10.81 4.79 -95.55
N LEU A 636 -11.45 5.72 -96.28
CA LEU A 636 -11.76 7.07 -95.80
C LEU A 636 -12.75 7.07 -94.63
N VAL A 637 -13.83 6.27 -94.70
CA VAL A 637 -14.82 6.14 -93.61
C VAL A 637 -14.18 5.58 -92.35
N CYS A 638 -13.27 4.61 -92.45
CA CYS A 638 -12.51 4.12 -91.30
C CYS A 638 -11.62 5.20 -90.67
N LYS A 639 -10.91 6.00 -91.49
CA LYS A 639 -10.09 7.13 -91.01
C LYS A 639 -10.93 8.23 -90.34
N VAL A 640 -12.12 8.52 -90.86
CA VAL A 640 -13.05 9.49 -90.23
C VAL A 640 -13.59 8.96 -88.89
N ARG A 641 -13.90 7.67 -88.79
CA ARG A 641 -14.35 7.03 -87.54
C ARG A 641 -13.25 7.05 -86.47
N SER A 642 -12.01 6.70 -86.81
CA SER A 642 -10.90 6.75 -85.84
C SER A 642 -10.59 8.19 -85.38
N LEU A 643 -10.56 9.17 -86.30
CA LEU A 643 -10.46 10.59 -85.95
C LEU A 643 -11.59 11.09 -85.05
N GLY A 644 -12.81 10.55 -85.22
CA GLY A 644 -13.95 10.80 -84.34
C GLY A 644 -13.68 10.33 -82.90
N HIS A 645 -13.27 9.07 -82.73
CA HIS A 645 -12.92 8.51 -81.42
C HIS A 645 -11.75 9.26 -80.76
N TRP A 646 -10.68 9.57 -81.50
CA TRP A 646 -9.55 10.36 -80.99
C TRP A 646 -9.98 11.74 -80.47
N ARG A 647 -10.84 12.45 -81.21
CA ARG A 647 -11.35 13.76 -80.79
C ARG A 647 -12.16 13.68 -79.49
N LEU A 648 -12.96 12.63 -79.33
CA LEU A 648 -13.81 12.40 -78.17
C LEU A 648 -12.97 12.03 -76.93
N ALA A 649 -11.99 11.14 -77.08
CA ALA A 649 -11.04 10.77 -76.03
C ALA A 649 -10.21 11.97 -75.54
N VAL A 650 -9.71 12.82 -76.45
CA VAL A 650 -8.96 14.04 -76.09
C VAL A 650 -9.83 15.05 -75.32
N GLN A 651 -11.11 15.18 -75.67
CA GLN A 651 -12.04 16.02 -74.91
C GLN A 651 -12.31 15.44 -73.51
N GLN A 652 -12.56 14.14 -73.41
CA GLN A 652 -12.81 13.45 -72.14
C GLN A 652 -11.62 13.57 -71.18
N ALA A 653 -10.40 13.29 -71.65
CA ALA A 653 -9.17 13.46 -70.88
C ALA A 653 -8.96 14.91 -70.41
N ARG A 654 -9.29 15.91 -71.24
CA ARG A 654 -9.22 17.33 -70.86
C ARG A 654 -10.19 17.67 -69.72
N PHE A 655 -11.43 17.19 -69.77
CA PHE A 655 -12.40 17.42 -68.71
C PHE A 655 -12.06 16.69 -67.41
N GLN A 656 -11.58 15.44 -67.48
CA GLN A 656 -11.07 14.70 -66.32
C GLN A 656 -9.89 15.44 -65.67
N GLY A 657 -8.94 15.93 -66.48
CA GLY A 657 -7.81 16.73 -65.99
C GLY A 657 -8.19 18.10 -65.41
N GLN A 658 -9.35 18.65 -65.75
CA GLN A 658 -9.89 19.87 -65.14
C GLN A 658 -10.60 19.56 -63.81
N LEU A 659 -11.47 18.53 -63.78
CA LEU A 659 -12.13 18.06 -62.55
C LEU A 659 -11.11 17.74 -61.47
N HIS A 660 -10.09 16.94 -61.79
CA HIS A 660 -9.09 16.50 -60.82
C HIS A 660 -8.22 17.64 -60.26
N ARG A 661 -8.08 18.78 -60.97
CA ARG A 661 -7.44 20.00 -60.45
C ARG A 661 -8.37 20.71 -59.46
N ALA A 662 -9.62 20.93 -59.84
CA ALA A 662 -10.62 21.57 -58.99
C ALA A 662 -10.87 20.78 -57.68
N GLU A 663 -10.87 19.44 -57.75
CA GLU A 663 -10.93 18.57 -56.56
C GLU A 663 -9.72 18.76 -55.64
N LYS A 664 -8.51 18.79 -56.20
CA LYS A 664 -7.27 19.03 -55.42
C LYS A 664 -7.27 20.41 -54.77
N GLU A 665 -7.67 21.45 -55.49
CA GLU A 665 -7.80 22.82 -54.97
C GLU A 665 -8.84 22.91 -53.85
N ALA A 666 -10.02 22.27 -54.01
CA ALA A 666 -11.06 22.22 -52.99
C ALA A 666 -10.64 21.45 -51.73
N VAL A 667 -9.93 20.32 -51.88
CA VAL A 667 -9.39 19.55 -50.74
C VAL A 667 -8.31 20.34 -50.00
N GLN A 668 -7.42 21.02 -50.72
CA GLN A 668 -6.38 21.85 -50.12
C GLN A 668 -6.97 23.05 -49.36
N SER A 669 -7.91 23.78 -49.95
CA SER A 669 -8.60 24.89 -49.28
C SER A 669 -9.36 24.43 -48.03
N LYS A 670 -9.98 23.24 -48.06
CA LYS A 670 -10.62 22.65 -46.88
C LYS A 670 -9.60 22.31 -45.77
N LYS A 671 -8.42 21.81 -46.13
CA LYS A 671 -7.32 21.54 -45.17
C LYS A 671 -6.82 22.82 -44.50
N GLU A 672 -6.66 23.90 -45.26
CA GLU A 672 -6.25 25.22 -44.75
C GLU A 672 -7.29 25.80 -43.79
N CYS A 673 -8.58 25.72 -44.13
CA CYS A 673 -9.68 26.14 -43.26
C CYS A 673 -9.70 25.38 -41.92
N LEU A 674 -9.50 24.06 -41.95
CA LEU A 674 -9.45 23.24 -40.72
C LEU A 674 -8.23 23.56 -39.85
N ASN A 675 -7.07 23.85 -40.45
CA ASN A 675 -5.88 24.25 -39.71
C ASN A 675 -6.08 25.60 -39.00
N LEU A 676 -6.71 26.57 -39.67
CA LEU A 676 -7.05 27.87 -39.06
C LEU A 676 -8.03 27.71 -37.89
N GLN A 677 -9.06 26.87 -38.03
CA GLN A 677 -9.99 26.56 -36.93
C GLN A 677 -9.26 25.93 -35.74
N LEU A 678 -8.42 24.92 -35.99
CA LEU A 678 -7.70 24.19 -34.95
C LEU A 678 -6.70 25.09 -34.18
N MET A 679 -6.07 26.06 -34.86
CA MET A 679 -5.24 27.07 -34.20
C MET A 679 -6.06 28.02 -33.31
N ALA A 680 -7.22 28.49 -33.77
CA ALA A 680 -8.12 29.32 -32.95
C ALA A 680 -8.66 28.55 -31.73
N GLU A 681 -8.96 27.25 -31.86
CA GLU A 681 -9.36 26.39 -30.74
C GLU A 681 -8.24 26.20 -29.71
N ARG A 682 -6.98 26.09 -30.15
CA ARG A 682 -5.80 26.07 -29.26
C ARG A 682 -5.64 27.38 -28.47
N GLU A 683 -5.82 28.54 -29.11
CA GLU A 683 -5.79 29.84 -28.42
C GLU A 683 -6.90 29.95 -27.36
N VAL A 684 -8.13 29.58 -27.71
CA VAL A 684 -9.26 29.55 -26.76
C VAL A 684 -9.00 28.59 -25.58
N ALA A 685 -8.34 27.45 -25.82
CA ALA A 685 -7.95 26.53 -24.75
C ALA A 685 -6.91 27.15 -23.79
N LEU A 686 -5.88 27.82 -24.32
CA LEU A 686 -4.87 28.52 -23.52
C LEU A 686 -5.50 29.62 -22.66
N PHE A 687 -6.38 30.46 -23.22
CA PHE A 687 -7.08 31.49 -22.44
C PHE A 687 -8.00 30.90 -21.35
N ARG A 688 -8.65 29.75 -21.62
CA ARG A 688 -9.44 29.02 -20.61
C ARG A 688 -8.59 28.46 -19.47
N GLN A 689 -7.33 28.08 -19.73
CA GLN A 689 -6.39 27.61 -18.69
C GLN A 689 -5.79 28.76 -17.87
N GLN A 690 -5.48 29.90 -18.49
CA GLN A 690 -4.86 31.05 -17.80
C GLN A 690 -5.85 31.84 -16.92
N LEU A 691 -7.11 31.96 -17.34
CA LEU A 691 -8.12 32.78 -16.66
C LEU A 691 -8.39 32.38 -15.19
N PRO A 692 -8.48 31.08 -14.81
CA PRO A 692 -8.60 30.67 -13.41
C PRO A 692 -7.41 31.07 -12.54
N ALA A 693 -6.18 30.95 -13.05
CA ALA A 693 -4.97 31.30 -12.31
C ALA A 693 -4.92 32.81 -12.00
N LEU A 694 -5.23 33.65 -12.99
CA LEU A 694 -5.34 35.10 -12.81
C LEU A 694 -6.45 35.48 -11.80
N ARG A 695 -7.60 34.80 -11.84
CA ARG A 695 -8.69 34.99 -10.86
C ARG A 695 -8.26 34.58 -9.45
N GLN A 696 -7.52 33.48 -9.30
CA GLN A 696 -7.05 33.03 -7.99
C GLN A 696 -5.96 33.97 -7.42
N ALA A 697 -5.05 34.46 -8.26
CA ALA A 697 -4.05 35.46 -7.88
C ALA A 697 -4.72 36.77 -7.41
N LEU A 698 -5.73 37.24 -8.14
CA LEU A 698 -6.54 38.41 -7.74
C LEU A 698 -7.24 38.19 -6.40
N ALA A 699 -7.86 37.01 -6.18
CA ALA A 699 -8.54 36.68 -4.92
C ALA A 699 -7.57 36.62 -3.73
N ARG A 700 -6.36 36.07 -3.91
CA ARG A 700 -5.29 36.09 -2.88
C ARG A 700 -4.87 37.53 -2.55
N ALA A 701 -4.55 38.35 -3.56
CA ALA A 701 -4.17 39.75 -3.38
C ALA A 701 -5.28 40.58 -2.69
N GLN A 702 -6.55 40.33 -3.00
CA GLN A 702 -7.69 40.93 -2.30
C GLN A 702 -7.75 40.49 -0.83
N ALA A 703 -7.63 39.20 -0.55
CA ALA A 703 -7.65 38.66 0.82
C ALA A 703 -6.53 39.27 1.68
N ASP A 704 -5.30 39.30 1.18
CA ASP A 704 -4.16 39.87 1.89
C ASP A 704 -4.30 41.39 2.08
N ASN A 705 -4.88 42.12 1.12
CA ASN A 705 -5.22 43.53 1.31
C ASN A 705 -6.22 43.73 2.47
N THR A 706 -7.21 42.85 2.64
CA THR A 706 -8.11 42.92 3.81
C THR A 706 -7.42 42.56 5.13
N ARG A 707 -6.45 41.63 5.12
CA ARG A 707 -5.64 41.28 6.30
C ARG A 707 -4.78 42.45 6.75
N MET A 708 -4.06 43.08 5.83
CA MET A 708 -3.21 44.26 6.10
C MET A 708 -4.02 45.44 6.64
N ARG A 709 -5.24 45.69 6.11
CA ARG A 709 -6.15 46.71 6.67
C ARG A 709 -6.50 46.40 8.13
N LYS A 710 -6.96 45.19 8.43
CA LYS A 710 -7.30 44.77 9.80
C LYS A 710 -6.12 44.89 10.78
N GLN A 711 -4.92 44.50 10.36
CA GLN A 711 -3.70 44.65 11.18
C GLN A 711 -3.38 46.12 11.47
N ARG A 712 -3.40 46.98 10.44
CA ARG A 712 -3.18 48.42 10.58
C ARG A 712 -4.22 49.07 11.51
N ASP A 713 -5.48 48.69 11.37
CA ASP A 713 -6.58 49.25 12.16
C ASP A 713 -6.50 48.80 13.63
N HIS A 714 -6.06 47.57 13.89
CA HIS A 714 -5.76 47.08 15.23
C HIS A 714 -4.55 47.78 15.87
N GLN A 715 -3.45 47.99 15.13
CA GLN A 715 -2.31 48.80 15.59
C GLN A 715 -2.77 50.23 15.94
N ALA A 716 -3.64 50.82 15.11
CA ALA A 716 -4.22 52.14 15.37
C ALA A 716 -5.19 52.15 16.57
N GLN A 717 -5.79 51.03 16.98
CA GLN A 717 -6.51 50.90 18.26
C GLN A 717 -5.53 50.85 19.44
N LEU A 718 -4.52 49.97 19.38
CA LEU A 718 -3.54 49.81 20.45
C LEU A 718 -2.77 51.10 20.75
N LEU A 719 -2.41 51.88 19.72
CA LEU A 719 -1.77 53.20 19.89
C LEU A 719 -2.68 54.20 20.62
N ARG A 720 -3.99 54.20 20.34
CA ARG A 720 -4.97 55.04 21.05
C ARG A 720 -5.14 54.61 22.51
N GLU A 721 -5.14 53.31 22.79
CA GLU A 721 -5.14 52.80 24.17
C GLU A 721 -3.89 53.18 24.94
N LEU A 722 -2.70 53.01 24.36
CA LEU A 722 -1.43 53.37 24.98
C LEU A 722 -1.36 54.88 25.26
N GLN A 723 -1.80 55.71 24.31
CA GLN A 723 -1.93 57.15 24.51
C GLN A 723 -2.89 57.48 25.66
N HIS A 724 -4.04 56.79 25.74
CA HIS A 724 -5.00 57.00 26.83
C HIS A 724 -4.40 56.62 28.20
N ARG A 725 -3.78 55.44 28.31
CA ARG A 725 -3.11 54.97 29.55
C ARG A 725 -2.01 55.95 29.99
N ALA A 726 -1.18 56.44 29.07
CA ALA A 726 -0.18 57.46 29.37
C ALA A 726 -0.79 58.76 29.92
N THR A 727 -1.94 59.21 29.39
CA THR A 727 -2.64 60.40 29.95
C THR A 727 -3.27 60.13 31.32
N GLN A 728 -3.72 58.90 31.62
CA GLN A 728 -4.20 58.52 32.95
C GLN A 728 -3.05 58.50 33.96
N GLU A 729 -1.92 57.87 33.63
CA GLU A 729 -0.72 57.85 34.48
C GLU A 729 -0.20 59.26 34.78
N ALA A 730 -0.16 60.15 33.78
CA ALA A 730 0.28 61.54 33.97
C ALA A 730 -0.62 62.28 34.98
N ARG A 731 -1.95 62.13 34.87
CA ARG A 731 -2.92 62.70 35.81
C ARG A 731 -2.76 62.12 37.22
N HIS A 732 -2.53 60.81 37.34
CA HIS A 732 -2.34 60.18 38.65
C HIS A 732 -1.02 60.62 39.31
N ARG A 733 0.08 60.76 38.55
CA ARG A 733 1.33 61.35 39.06
C ARG A 733 1.12 62.77 39.58
N GLN A 734 0.44 63.63 38.82
CA GLN A 734 0.08 64.99 39.24
C GLN A 734 -0.74 65.00 40.55
N GLN A 735 -1.73 64.11 40.70
CA GLN A 735 -2.50 63.97 41.95
C GLN A 735 -1.61 63.51 43.13
N MET A 736 -0.72 62.55 42.91
CA MET A 736 0.21 62.08 43.94
C MET A 736 1.17 63.18 44.39
N ASP A 737 1.64 64.03 43.47
CA ASP A 737 2.57 65.11 43.80
C ASP A 737 1.87 66.27 44.52
N LEU A 738 0.60 66.58 44.19
CA LEU A 738 -0.25 67.51 44.96
C LEU A 738 -0.53 67.00 46.39
N MET A 739 -0.70 65.68 46.58
CA MET A 739 -0.85 65.10 47.92
C MET A 739 0.47 65.15 48.71
N LYS A 740 1.62 64.95 48.06
CA LYS A 740 2.93 65.10 48.72
C LYS A 740 3.19 66.55 49.15
N THR A 741 2.92 67.54 48.30
CA THR A 741 3.15 68.95 48.65
C THR A 741 2.26 69.38 49.80
N SER A 742 0.96 69.10 49.77
CA SER A 742 0.05 69.42 50.88
C SER A 742 0.36 68.66 52.18
N SER A 743 0.97 67.47 52.10
CA SER A 743 1.50 66.77 53.28
C SER A 743 2.80 67.36 53.80
N MET A 744 3.61 67.97 52.94
CA MET A 744 4.86 68.64 53.32
C MET A 744 4.60 70.02 53.92
N GLU A 745 3.61 70.75 53.39
CA GLU A 745 3.11 72.02 53.94
C GLU A 745 2.65 71.84 55.40
N LYS A 746 1.79 70.85 55.67
CA LYS A 746 1.38 70.51 57.04
C LYS A 746 2.55 70.13 57.95
N LEU A 747 3.56 69.45 57.41
CA LEU A 747 4.77 69.10 58.16
C LEU A 747 5.63 70.33 58.52
N LEU A 748 5.59 71.39 57.70
CA LEU A 748 6.22 72.67 58.01
C LEU A 748 5.42 73.42 59.08
N GLU A 749 4.09 73.46 58.99
CA GLU A 749 3.21 74.02 60.05
C GLU A 749 3.43 73.31 61.40
N ASP A 750 3.53 71.98 61.40
CA ASP A 750 3.80 71.14 62.58
C ASP A 750 5.19 71.40 63.19
N VAL A 751 6.17 71.78 62.37
CA VAL A 751 7.53 72.15 62.80
C VAL A 751 7.54 73.55 63.38
N GLU A 752 6.89 74.51 62.73
CA GLU A 752 6.80 75.89 63.22
C GLU A 752 6.10 75.97 64.59
N GLN A 753 4.99 75.25 64.77
CA GLN A 753 4.32 75.13 66.07
C GLN A 753 5.23 74.54 67.17
N LYS A 754 6.07 73.56 66.83
CA LYS A 754 7.02 72.95 67.77
C LYS A 754 8.19 73.87 68.07
N GLU A 755 8.64 74.67 67.12
CA GLU A 755 9.67 75.69 67.33
C GLU A 755 9.17 76.81 68.25
N GLN A 756 7.94 77.30 68.04
CA GLN A 756 7.28 78.23 68.97
C GLN A 756 7.16 77.64 70.38
N HIS A 757 6.81 76.35 70.52
CA HIS A 757 6.75 75.68 71.83
C HIS A 757 8.13 75.53 72.49
N LEU A 758 9.18 75.23 71.72
CA LEU A 758 10.56 75.15 72.23
C LEU A 758 11.09 76.51 72.70
N GLN A 759 10.71 77.61 72.04
CA GLN A 759 11.04 78.97 72.49
C GLN A 759 10.44 79.25 73.88
N LEU A 760 9.15 78.96 74.09
CA LEU A 760 8.47 79.12 75.38
C LEU A 760 9.10 78.27 76.50
N LEU A 761 9.50 77.02 76.20
CA LEU A 761 10.22 76.16 77.14
C LEU A 761 11.63 76.70 77.47
N THR A 762 12.33 77.27 76.49
CA THR A 762 13.67 77.86 76.68
C THR A 762 13.61 79.07 77.60
N GLU A 763 12.63 79.97 77.44
CA GLU A 763 12.41 81.07 78.37
C GLU A 763 12.12 80.60 79.80
N ALA A 764 11.34 79.52 79.96
CA ALA A 764 11.02 78.96 81.27
C ALA A 764 12.27 78.39 81.96
N ALA A 765 13.16 77.73 81.20
CA ALA A 765 14.45 77.25 81.69
C ALA A 765 15.37 78.41 82.10
N GLU A 766 15.40 79.50 81.33
CA GLU A 766 16.14 80.72 81.72
C GLU A 766 15.60 81.33 83.02
N ARG A 767 14.28 81.45 83.16
CA ARG A 767 13.63 81.96 84.38
C ARG A 767 14.00 81.11 85.61
N ALA A 768 14.02 79.79 85.48
CA ALA A 768 14.47 78.88 86.54
C ALA A 768 15.97 79.04 86.86
N SER A 769 16.84 79.18 85.86
CA SER A 769 18.28 79.41 86.03
C SER A 769 18.57 80.70 86.82
N ARG A 770 17.88 81.80 86.47
CA ARG A 770 18.01 83.09 87.17
C ARG A 770 17.60 82.99 88.65
N LEU A 771 16.54 82.24 88.98
CA LEU A 771 16.13 81.96 90.36
C LEU A 771 17.18 81.15 91.14
N GLY A 772 17.74 80.09 90.53
CA GLY A 772 18.79 79.27 91.15
C GLY A 772 20.04 80.09 91.53
N GLN A 773 20.48 80.99 90.64
CA GLN A 773 21.62 81.89 90.92
C GLN A 773 21.37 82.84 92.10
N LEU A 774 20.14 83.34 92.27
CA LEU A 774 19.77 84.18 93.42
C LEU A 774 19.79 83.39 94.73
N GLN A 775 19.28 82.16 94.72
CA GLN A 775 19.29 81.28 95.89
C GLN A 775 20.73 80.89 96.30
N GLN A 776 21.61 80.62 95.34
CA GLN A 776 23.03 80.35 95.58
C GLN A 776 23.76 81.57 96.17
N LYS A 777 23.49 82.79 95.68
CA LYS A 777 24.05 84.04 96.24
C LYS A 777 23.57 84.32 97.67
N ARG A 778 22.37 83.84 98.04
CA ARG A 778 21.83 83.99 99.40
C ARG A 778 22.56 83.09 100.40
N SER A 779 22.64 81.79 100.13
CA SER A 779 23.33 80.85 101.02
C SER A 779 24.83 81.16 101.18
N GLN A 780 25.48 81.70 100.14
CA GLN A 780 26.88 82.14 100.20
C GLN A 780 27.11 83.29 101.19
N ARG A 781 26.15 84.22 101.35
CA ARG A 781 26.19 85.31 102.34
C ARG A 781 25.98 84.81 103.77
N GLU A 782 25.02 83.89 103.95
CA GLU A 782 24.74 83.24 105.24
C GLU A 782 25.98 82.46 105.74
N LEU A 783 26.71 81.78 104.83
CA LEU A 783 27.97 81.10 105.12
C LEU A 783 29.11 82.08 105.50
N GLN A 784 29.16 83.28 104.92
CA GLN A 784 30.10 84.33 105.31
C GLN A 784 29.80 84.88 106.71
N GLN A 785 28.53 85.10 107.06
CA GLN A 785 28.11 85.54 108.40
C GLN A 785 28.41 84.49 109.48
N MET A 786 28.23 83.20 109.18
CA MET A 786 28.63 82.10 110.07
C MET A 786 30.15 82.12 110.33
N ARG A 787 30.96 82.36 109.29
CA ARG A 787 32.43 82.46 109.42
C ARG A 787 32.88 83.67 110.23
N SER A 788 32.24 84.84 110.09
CA SER A 788 32.62 86.04 110.86
C SER A 788 32.27 85.91 112.35
N ARG A 789 31.11 85.34 112.70
CA ARG A 789 30.76 85.01 114.10
C ARG A 789 31.79 84.06 114.73
N LEU A 790 32.16 83.00 114.02
CA LEU A 790 33.12 82.01 114.53
C LEU A 790 34.55 82.56 114.64
N ALA A 791 34.89 83.62 113.89
CA ALA A 791 36.11 84.39 114.09
C ALA A 791 36.04 85.31 115.33
N GLN A 792 34.93 86.00 115.56
CA GLN A 792 34.72 86.80 116.78
C GLN A 792 34.75 85.94 118.05
N GLU A 793 34.12 84.76 118.04
CA GLU A 793 34.23 83.83 119.17
C GLU A 793 35.67 83.40 119.45
N ARG A 794 36.49 83.21 118.40
CA ARG A 794 37.91 82.88 118.57
C ARG A 794 38.71 84.06 119.13
N SER A 795 38.45 85.30 118.70
CA SER A 795 39.14 86.47 119.28
C SER A 795 38.73 86.71 120.73
N VAL A 796 37.44 86.58 121.07
CA VAL A 796 36.96 86.72 122.46
C VAL A 796 37.53 85.62 123.37
N LYS A 797 37.65 84.38 122.87
CA LYS A 797 38.30 83.29 123.63
C LYS A 797 39.80 83.53 123.82
N LEU A 798 40.52 84.05 122.81
CA LEU A 798 41.93 84.43 122.95
C LEU A 798 42.13 85.57 123.96
N ASP A 799 41.30 86.62 123.89
CA ASP A 799 41.32 87.76 124.81
C ASP A 799 41.03 87.32 126.25
N ALA A 800 40.11 86.37 126.45
CA ALA A 800 39.86 85.76 127.76
C ALA A 800 41.08 84.98 128.30
N PHE A 801 41.78 84.19 127.45
CA PHE A 801 43.02 83.52 127.87
C PHE A 801 44.14 84.51 128.21
N GLN A 802 44.21 85.64 127.50
CA GLN A 802 45.21 86.68 127.75
C GLN A 802 44.96 87.39 129.10
N ARG A 803 43.70 87.70 129.44
CA ARG A 803 43.31 88.22 130.76
C ARG A 803 43.59 87.23 131.90
N VAL A 804 43.42 85.93 131.68
CA VAL A 804 43.81 84.90 132.66
C VAL A 804 45.33 84.91 132.89
N GLN A 805 46.12 85.14 131.83
CA GLN A 805 47.57 85.27 131.94
C GLN A 805 48.01 86.54 132.69
N GLU A 806 47.30 87.66 132.53
CA GLU A 806 47.52 88.90 133.30
C GLU A 806 47.08 88.76 134.78
N LEU A 807 46.06 87.95 135.07
CA LEU A 807 45.68 87.64 136.46
C LEU A 807 46.68 86.69 137.12
N GLN A 808 47.29 85.77 136.37
CA GLN A 808 48.38 84.93 136.87
C GLN A 808 49.66 85.75 137.10
N SER A 809 50.01 86.71 136.24
CA SER A 809 51.21 87.52 136.45
C SER A 809 51.10 88.48 137.64
N ARG A 810 49.88 88.91 138.00
CA ARG A 810 49.60 89.66 139.25
C ARG A 810 49.57 88.79 140.51
N LEU A 811 49.65 87.47 140.39
CA LEU A 811 49.69 86.53 141.52
C LEU A 811 51.13 86.12 141.91
N ASN A 812 52.16 86.64 141.25
CA ASN A 812 53.56 86.27 141.52
C ASN A 812 54.12 86.83 142.84
N ASP A 813 53.59 87.96 143.33
CA ASP A 813 54.35 88.88 144.18
C ASP A 813 53.84 88.99 145.64
N ALA A 814 53.18 87.95 146.19
CA ALA A 814 52.53 88.01 147.51
C ALA A 814 52.98 86.97 148.56
N GLU A 815 53.36 85.74 148.17
CA GLU A 815 53.81 84.65 149.06
C GLU A 815 54.68 83.68 148.22
N GLN A 816 55.94 83.34 148.53
CA GLN A 816 56.85 83.68 149.62
C GLN A 816 56.65 83.05 151.02
N SER A 817 56.12 81.82 151.07
CA SER A 817 56.58 80.83 152.07
C SER A 817 56.59 79.39 151.52
N SER A 818 57.39 78.51 152.13
CA SER A 818 57.58 77.07 151.80
C SER A 818 57.92 76.65 150.35
N VAL A 819 59.23 76.56 150.06
CA VAL A 819 59.99 75.33 149.68
C VAL A 819 59.13 74.17 149.09
N GLN A 820 59.41 73.61 147.89
CA GLN A 820 60.65 72.87 147.59
C GLN A 820 60.99 72.68 146.08
N MET A 821 62.31 72.74 145.76
CA MET A 821 63.02 72.24 144.56
C MET A 821 62.74 72.81 143.15
N SER A 822 63.50 73.86 142.87
CA SER A 822 64.04 74.36 141.59
C SER A 822 64.52 73.33 140.53
N SER A 823 64.30 73.61 139.23
CA SER A 823 65.35 74.03 138.25
C SER A 823 64.84 74.16 136.79
N PRO A 824 65.53 74.91 135.87
CA PRO A 824 64.82 75.60 134.78
C PRO A 824 65.38 75.46 133.33
N GLY A 825 64.56 75.85 132.34
CA GLY A 825 64.96 76.81 131.28
C GLY A 825 65.20 76.33 129.84
N GLY A 826 64.73 77.14 128.87
CA GLY A 826 65.59 77.62 127.77
C GLY A 826 65.41 77.13 126.31
N LEU A 827 64.64 77.88 125.52
CA LEU A 827 64.93 78.27 124.10
C LEU A 827 64.90 77.23 122.94
N LEU A 828 65.05 77.78 121.72
CA LEU A 828 64.99 77.23 120.35
C LEU A 828 66.26 76.38 119.98
N PRO A 829 66.41 75.73 118.79
CA PRO A 829 65.50 75.56 117.63
C PRO A 829 65.46 74.12 116.99
N ARG A 830 64.69 73.96 115.88
CA ARG A 830 64.98 73.10 114.68
C ARG A 830 64.83 71.55 114.76
N ALA A 831 64.40 70.98 113.60
CA ALA A 831 64.60 69.60 113.08
C ALA A 831 63.50 68.50 113.23
N GLN A 832 62.87 68.20 112.08
CA GLN A 832 62.68 66.85 111.44
C GLN A 832 61.74 65.76 112.00
N TYR A 833 61.23 64.93 111.05
CA TYR A 833 60.52 63.63 111.20
C TYR A 833 59.10 63.70 111.81
N SER A 834 58.12 62.80 111.60
CA SER A 834 57.79 61.72 110.61
C SER A 834 56.38 61.22 110.98
N LEU A 835 55.47 60.62 110.19
CA LEU A 835 55.20 60.29 108.76
C LEU A 835 53.63 60.09 108.70
N ARG A 836 52.83 59.80 107.66
CA ARG A 836 52.81 59.43 106.20
C ARG A 836 51.39 59.89 105.69
N SER A 837 50.88 59.72 104.46
CA SER A 837 51.34 59.19 103.16
C SER A 837 50.51 59.78 101.99
N ALA A 838 51.22 60.16 100.91
CA ALA A 838 50.80 60.17 99.49
C ALA A 838 49.61 61.05 98.95
N PRO A 839 49.95 62.15 98.25
CA PRO A 839 49.29 62.65 97.01
C PRO A 839 50.08 62.15 95.75
N THR A 840 49.92 62.55 94.46
CA THR A 840 49.35 63.74 93.77
C THR A 840 49.21 63.51 92.24
N SER A 841 48.29 64.22 91.55
CA SER A 841 48.42 64.75 90.14
C SER A 841 48.60 63.74 88.97
N SER A 842 48.59 64.05 87.65
CA SER A 842 48.39 65.25 86.79
C SER A 842 47.67 64.83 85.48
N ARG A 843 46.66 65.54 84.94
CA ARG A 843 46.69 66.62 83.91
C ARG A 843 47.45 66.39 82.58
N HIS A 844 46.72 66.72 81.49
CA HIS A 844 47.13 67.36 80.21
C HIS A 844 47.62 66.54 78.99
N SER A 845 46.65 66.26 78.09
CA SER A 845 46.55 66.74 76.69
C SER A 845 47.67 66.59 75.64
N GLN A 846 47.21 66.12 74.47
CA GLN A 846 47.59 66.47 73.07
C GLN A 846 48.63 65.63 72.27
N GLN A 847 48.21 65.40 71.02
CA GLN A 847 48.96 65.29 69.74
C GLN A 847 49.54 63.96 69.19
N HIS A 848 49.06 63.69 67.96
CA HIS A 848 49.73 63.15 66.76
C HIS A 848 50.09 61.65 66.55
N LEU A 849 49.58 61.13 65.41
CA LEU A 849 50.23 60.26 64.39
C LEU A 849 50.68 58.84 64.83
N LEU A 850 50.56 57.77 64.01
CA LEU A 850 50.73 57.67 62.54
C LEU A 850 49.95 56.44 61.95
N LYS A 851 50.16 56.15 60.65
CA LYS A 851 49.56 55.05 59.87
C LYS A 851 50.36 53.74 59.97
N THR A 852 49.72 52.61 59.67
CA THR A 852 50.30 51.55 58.81
C THR A 852 49.21 50.76 58.07
N ASN A 853 49.51 50.34 56.85
CA ASN A 853 48.77 49.31 56.10
C ASN A 853 49.64 48.06 56.03
N LEU A 854 49.06 46.85 55.99
CA LEU A 854 49.66 45.76 55.23
C LEU A 854 48.64 44.68 54.83
N THR A 855 48.82 44.11 53.63
CA THR A 855 47.96 43.07 53.06
C THR A 855 48.68 41.73 52.97
N ARG A 856 48.04 40.66 53.49
CA ARG A 856 48.24 39.28 53.02
C ARG A 856 47.03 38.43 53.44
N GLY A 857 46.83 37.29 52.79
CA GLY A 857 45.66 36.43 53.04
C GLY A 857 45.90 34.96 52.70
N LYS A 858 44.79 34.25 52.44
CA LYS A 858 44.61 32.80 52.17
C LYS A 858 44.21 31.90 53.37
N ILE A 859 42.98 31.38 53.24
CA ILE A 859 42.58 29.96 53.33
C ILE A 859 41.98 29.39 54.65
N THR A 860 40.68 29.06 54.54
CA THR A 860 39.84 28.07 55.26
C THR A 860 39.75 28.04 56.79
N ARG A 861 38.52 28.18 57.33
CA ARG A 861 37.68 26.99 57.64
C ARG A 861 36.16 27.27 57.80
N ARG A 862 35.40 26.35 57.21
CA ARG A 862 34.00 25.91 57.39
C ARG A 862 33.35 26.20 58.77
N ILE A 863 32.11 26.75 58.81
CA ILE A 863 30.85 26.13 59.35
C ILE A 863 29.69 27.14 59.56
N GLN A 864 28.50 26.78 59.02
CA GLN A 864 27.09 27.10 59.35
C GLN A 864 26.60 28.52 59.78
N ARG A 865 25.41 28.87 59.25
CA ARG A 865 24.43 29.82 59.81
C ARG A 865 23.23 29.05 60.40
N PRO A 866 22.52 29.57 61.43
CA PRO A 866 21.14 29.19 61.73
C PRO A 866 20.15 29.78 60.70
N GLY A 867 18.94 29.22 60.60
CA GLY A 867 17.93 29.62 59.61
C GLY A 867 16.76 30.46 60.16
N THR A 868 15.89 30.90 59.25
CA THR A 868 14.58 31.52 59.54
C THR A 868 13.47 30.75 58.81
N VAL A 869 12.30 30.65 59.44
CA VAL A 869 11.17 29.82 58.97
C VAL A 869 10.00 30.71 58.53
N PRO A 870 9.46 30.52 57.32
CA PRO A 870 8.12 31.01 56.95
C PRO A 870 7.02 29.97 57.28
N ILE A 871 5.84 30.46 57.64
CA ILE A 871 4.68 29.65 58.06
C ILE A 871 3.83 29.21 56.86
N LYS A 872 3.17 28.05 56.98
CA LYS A 872 2.26 27.48 55.96
C LYS A 872 1.04 28.38 55.72
N HIS A 873 0.65 28.55 54.46
CA HIS A 873 -0.75 28.67 54.07
C HIS A 873 -1.01 27.83 52.81
N THR A 874 -2.16 27.16 52.76
CA THR A 874 -2.52 26.17 51.74
C THR A 874 -3.58 26.69 50.77
N LYS A 875 -3.42 26.43 49.48
CA LYS A 875 -4.53 26.28 48.51
C LYS A 875 -4.12 25.57 47.22
N ARG A 876 -4.36 24.25 47.21
CA ARG A 876 -4.90 23.43 46.12
C ARG A 876 -5.05 24.09 44.73
N THR A 877 -4.30 23.59 43.75
CA THR A 877 -4.83 22.95 42.53
C THR A 877 -3.77 22.04 41.91
N ASP A 878 -4.23 21.00 41.22
CA ASP A 878 -3.44 19.86 40.80
C ASP A 878 -2.74 20.08 39.45
N ASN A 879 -1.62 19.39 39.22
CA ASN A 879 -1.02 19.21 37.89
C ASN A 879 -0.37 17.82 37.82
N VAL A 880 -0.77 17.03 36.83
CA VAL A 880 -0.22 15.69 36.59
C VAL A 880 1.02 15.80 35.70
N PHE A 881 2.09 15.11 36.07
CA PHE A 881 3.23 14.85 35.19
C PHE A 881 3.71 13.40 35.33
N LEU A 882 3.89 12.74 34.18
CA LEU A 882 4.72 11.55 34.02
C LEU A 882 6.05 11.96 33.32
N PRO A 883 7.13 11.16 33.42
CA PRO A 883 8.49 11.71 33.41
C PRO A 883 9.29 11.55 32.11
N ASN A 884 10.25 12.46 31.97
CA ASN A 884 11.56 12.38 31.30
C ASN A 884 11.92 11.15 30.44
N VAL A 885 12.33 11.43 29.19
CA VAL A 885 13.55 10.85 28.58
C VAL A 885 14.41 12.03 28.06
N ALA A 886 15.74 11.87 28.06
CA ALA A 886 16.69 12.98 27.90
C ALA A 886 17.13 13.26 26.45
N GLU A 887 17.74 14.44 26.27
CA GLU A 887 18.29 14.96 25.01
C GLU A 887 19.55 14.20 24.54
N ASN A 888 19.74 14.09 23.22
CA ASN A 888 21.05 13.91 22.59
C ASN A 888 20.96 14.18 21.07
N VAL A 889 21.19 15.43 20.65
CA VAL A 889 21.43 15.78 19.24
C VAL A 889 22.60 16.76 19.18
N GLN A 890 23.69 16.37 18.52
CA GLN A 890 24.83 17.23 18.26
C GLN A 890 24.59 18.10 17.01
N CYS A 891 25.17 19.30 17.00
CA CYS A 891 25.05 20.23 15.88
C CYS A 891 25.84 19.75 14.65
N SER A 892 25.24 19.86 13.46
CA SER A 892 25.97 19.96 12.20
C SER A 892 25.48 21.18 11.41
N THR A 893 26.34 22.19 11.30
CA THR A 893 26.08 23.41 10.53
C THR A 893 26.42 23.18 9.05
N PHE A 894 25.50 23.51 8.14
CA PHE A 894 25.81 23.64 6.72
C PHE A 894 25.52 25.07 6.22
N GLN A 895 26.45 25.61 5.44
CA GLN A 895 26.34 26.93 4.83
C GLN A 895 25.57 26.84 3.52
N VAL A 896 24.61 27.75 3.30
CA VAL A 896 23.97 27.92 2.00
C VAL A 896 24.83 28.87 1.15
N HIS A 897 25.49 28.33 0.13
CA HIS A 897 26.13 29.15 -0.91
C HIS A 897 25.10 29.56 -1.95
N THR A 898 24.79 30.86 -2.04
CA THR A 898 24.03 31.44 -3.14
C THR A 898 24.87 31.57 -4.41
N ALA A 899 24.35 31.11 -5.54
CA ALA A 899 24.83 31.44 -6.89
C ALA A 899 23.62 31.91 -7.74
N PRO A 900 23.80 32.87 -8.68
CA PRO A 900 22.69 33.56 -9.34
C PRO A 900 22.19 32.87 -10.61
N SER A 901 20.96 33.22 -11.00
CA SER A 901 20.30 32.83 -12.24
C SER A 901 20.95 33.41 -13.51
N ILE A 902 21.16 32.58 -14.53
CA ILE A 902 21.34 33.00 -15.93
C ILE A 902 20.51 32.07 -16.84
N ILE A 903 19.85 32.67 -17.83
CA ILE A 903 19.19 32.12 -19.03
C ILE A 903 19.84 32.91 -20.19
N PRO A 904 20.20 32.33 -21.36
CA PRO A 904 19.45 31.34 -22.15
C PRO A 904 19.45 29.91 -21.64
#